data_AF-A0A136PER0-F1
#
_entry.id   AF-A0A136PER0-F1
#
_cell.length_a   1.000
_cell.length_b   1.000
_cell.length_c   1.000
_cell.angle_alpha   90.00
_cell.angle_beta   90.00
_cell.angle_gamma   90.00
#
_symmetry.space_group_name_H-M   'P 1'
#
loop_
_entity.id
_entity.type
_entity.pdbx_description
1 polymer ?
#
loop_
_entity_poly.entity_id
_entity_poly.type
_entity_poly.pdbx_seq_one_letter_code
_entity_poly.pdbx_strand_id
1 'polypeptide(L)'
;MKNLSSLIKLLLFTLLFINSTFLVSGSDDSSSFKRNLWFYSQRYAPDDTISEAFMQNAVSERLFIESSGYMLNPLSNSWISLGGIIGRINFVKFTNDNRVIIGGPNAGPWIYDNSTGWQSLDPNNKLTSNVSGAIAIDNFTNPPTIYYGTGEGRYGYTYSYLGNGIFKTTNWGNNWTNISNGLESDLKIFRITIRPGEENNEQIFAATNKGLYRSTNSGDNWNVVAGTSGLNCNDIQFSQQTNTKAYLTGPSPSHQTLKGVGFRISTDGGETFTIYAGGDFLPYGRTQLAVCESNDNYIYAISDYGNIYSYTSTDGGSSFYYSHVNTETNAQGGHNMFIKVALNEPNVAFIGGVALRKTTNYGRTFFSGTGTEPIYYDFHDMDFNPNNSDEVVVVNDGGIFKSTNNGNNWVYFNNTDQIPFMNAYRISNGLKLFAGVTDRGFAARTAISGFADSFWGTHDGTSILSLKFNPNIVIGNCGADDGRIRRSTNNGNSLDNVVLLPGVWDGGNDWIGVLTEHPTSPGYIYTARRNTGRTEIDIYRSTDYGASWITNPVFGSVSGTRSPQNFTFSSKNPDIVYLSTSGYDGPNWYTQYFKRALYKSTNGGASWLLTPLVSEDDTETIPNLYITRVVTIPSSNSNYPDEVYLTFSGFYTGTNLGHILKSTNEGNNWININGNLPNSPVNDLVWWNAECGTGQKTLAAATDVGVFSSTNDGLSWQLLAQNLPMAPVLDLEYVRYNNSLLASTFGRGVWQVELEGDIYIKEITSIPTNTTISKNIVICNGGELNINNALLTINDNKQIIIKNGGKLVGGTDAAFYSSNSWNGIVVEPGGELILNGCYFDQTSIPITIGGDAFIPSPSISVTNCNFLNNTAIGTITINNRDNVTINSCKWSYPGSLSVFNKAIDCYNSNDILIDDNDFNIITETNADISAIFYRLRK
;
A
#
# COMPACT_ATOMS: atom_id res chain seq x y z
N MET A 1 -36.26 3.63 -56.05
CA MET A 1 -35.40 4.65 -55.42
C MET A 1 -35.78 5.03 -53.98
N LYS A 2 -37.05 4.91 -53.52
CA LYS A 2 -37.40 5.18 -52.10
C LYS A 2 -37.04 4.06 -51.09
N ASN A 3 -36.77 2.83 -51.54
CA ASN A 3 -36.33 1.73 -50.67
C ASN A 3 -34.81 1.56 -50.55
N LEU A 4 -34.02 2.34 -51.30
CA LEU A 4 -32.56 2.29 -51.23
C LEU A 4 -32.03 3.15 -50.07
N SER A 5 -32.73 4.23 -49.69
CA SER A 5 -32.27 5.11 -48.59
C SER A 5 -32.50 4.49 -47.21
N SER A 6 -33.52 3.64 -47.05
CA SER A 6 -33.77 2.88 -45.81
C SER A 6 -32.71 1.81 -45.59
N LEU A 7 -32.28 1.12 -46.66
CA LEU A 7 -31.25 0.08 -46.60
C LEU A 7 -29.85 0.67 -46.38
N ILE A 8 -29.55 1.83 -46.97
CA ILE A 8 -28.30 2.57 -46.76
C ILE A 8 -28.25 3.17 -45.35
N LYS A 9 -29.36 3.68 -44.81
CA LYS A 9 -29.42 4.14 -43.41
C LYS A 9 -29.29 3.00 -42.41
N LEU A 10 -29.83 1.81 -42.72
CA LEU A 10 -29.66 0.63 -41.87
C LEU A 10 -28.22 0.11 -41.92
N LEU A 11 -27.57 0.08 -43.09
CA LEU A 11 -26.14 -0.28 -43.22
C LEU A 11 -25.20 0.74 -42.56
N LEU A 12 -25.49 2.05 -42.62
CA LEU A 12 -24.72 3.06 -41.91
C LEU A 12 -24.92 2.98 -40.39
N PHE A 13 -26.10 2.56 -39.91
CA PHE A 13 -26.34 2.34 -38.48
C PHE A 13 -25.63 1.07 -37.97
N THR A 14 -25.55 -0.01 -38.75
CA THR A 14 -24.76 -1.20 -38.38
C THR A 14 -23.25 -0.98 -38.50
N LEU A 15 -22.75 -0.18 -39.44
CA LEU A 15 -21.33 0.19 -39.51
C LEU A 15 -20.90 1.17 -38.40
N LEU A 16 -21.82 1.97 -37.85
CA LEU A 16 -21.57 2.80 -36.66
C LEU A 16 -21.63 2.02 -35.35
N PHE A 17 -22.39 0.91 -35.27
CA PHE A 17 -22.45 0.06 -34.07
C PHE A 17 -21.42 -1.09 -34.05
N ILE A 18 -20.83 -1.46 -35.19
CA ILE A 18 -19.75 -2.47 -35.25
C ILE A 18 -18.37 -1.83 -34.95
N ASN A 19 -18.24 -0.50 -35.02
CA ASN A 19 -17.03 0.22 -34.62
C ASN A 19 -16.98 0.67 -33.15
N SER A 20 -18.01 0.36 -32.34
CA SER A 20 -18.04 0.69 -30.91
C SER A 20 -17.85 -0.52 -29.98
N THR A 21 -17.57 -1.71 -30.52
CA THR A 21 -17.30 -2.92 -29.73
C THR A 21 -16.00 -3.65 -30.11
N PHE A 22 -15.17 -3.05 -30.98
CA PHE A 22 -13.86 -3.60 -31.40
C PHE A 22 -12.74 -2.56 -31.37
N LEU A 23 -12.79 -1.65 -30.40
CA LEU A 23 -11.65 -0.85 -29.96
C LEU A 23 -11.48 -1.03 -28.44
N VAL A 24 -11.24 -2.27 -28.01
CA VAL A 24 -10.36 -2.51 -26.85
C VAL A 24 -8.95 -2.57 -27.43
N SER A 25 -8.46 -1.43 -27.91
CA SER A 25 -7.09 -1.29 -28.39
C SER A 25 -6.20 -1.08 -27.17
N GLY A 26 -5.47 -2.14 -26.79
CA GLY A 26 -4.27 -2.15 -25.94
C GLY A 26 -4.00 -0.95 -25.04
N SER A 27 -4.80 -0.76 -23.97
CA SER A 27 -4.64 0.34 -23.01
C SER A 27 -4.08 -0.07 -21.63
N ASP A 28 -3.83 -1.35 -21.34
CA ASP A 28 -3.38 -1.72 -19.99
C ASP A 28 -1.87 -1.46 -19.73
N ASP A 29 -1.05 -1.29 -20.77
CA ASP A 29 0.41 -1.08 -20.59
C ASP A 29 0.77 0.38 -20.24
N SER A 30 -0.16 1.34 -20.37
CA SER A 30 0.09 2.70 -19.90
C SER A 30 0.04 2.83 -18.39
N SER A 31 -0.84 2.08 -17.71
CA SER A 31 -1.00 2.18 -16.25
C SER A 31 0.21 1.63 -15.51
N SER A 32 0.64 0.41 -15.88
CA SER A 32 1.79 -0.28 -15.29
C SER A 32 3.09 0.51 -15.50
N PHE A 33 3.28 1.06 -16.71
CA PHE A 33 4.38 1.93 -17.05
C PHE A 33 4.36 3.23 -16.22
N LYS A 34 3.22 3.93 -16.16
CA LYS A 34 3.10 5.20 -15.42
C LYS A 34 3.26 5.01 -13.91
N ARG A 35 2.74 3.92 -13.35
CA ARG A 35 2.95 3.51 -11.94
C ARG A 35 4.43 3.37 -11.64
N ASN A 36 5.11 2.56 -12.44
CA ASN A 36 6.55 2.34 -12.29
C ASN A 36 7.30 3.67 -12.45
N LEU A 37 7.02 4.42 -13.51
CA LEU A 37 7.61 5.75 -13.73
C LEU A 37 7.40 6.68 -12.53
N TRP A 38 6.18 6.79 -11.98
CA TRP A 38 5.89 7.59 -10.78
C TRP A 38 6.76 7.13 -9.61
N PHE A 39 6.81 5.83 -9.33
CA PHE A 39 7.55 5.29 -8.20
C PHE A 39 9.08 5.52 -8.34
N TYR A 40 9.67 5.21 -9.51
CA TYR A 40 11.12 5.29 -9.68
C TYR A 40 11.63 6.71 -9.96
N SER A 41 10.88 7.54 -10.69
CA SER A 41 11.29 8.94 -10.96
C SER A 41 11.49 9.78 -9.71
N GLN A 42 10.78 9.48 -8.62
CA GLN A 42 10.97 10.13 -7.33
C GLN A 42 12.31 9.80 -6.68
N ARG A 43 12.93 8.68 -7.06
CA ARG A 43 14.17 8.15 -6.46
C ARG A 43 15.41 8.46 -7.30
N TYR A 44 15.21 8.80 -8.57
CA TYR A 44 16.26 9.19 -9.51
C TYR A 44 16.77 10.63 -9.30
N ALA A 45 15.98 11.50 -8.69
CA ALA A 45 16.39 12.88 -8.45
C ALA A 45 17.54 12.97 -7.42
N PRO A 46 18.55 13.85 -7.63
CA PRO A 46 18.65 14.83 -8.71
C PRO A 46 19.39 14.33 -9.97
N ASP A 47 20.08 13.19 -9.89
CA ASP A 47 21.14 12.79 -10.82
C ASP A 47 20.69 11.77 -11.89
N ASP A 48 19.38 11.58 -12.03
CA ASP A 48 18.73 10.63 -12.94
C ASP A 48 19.22 9.17 -12.82
N THR A 49 19.83 8.81 -11.69
CA THR A 49 20.44 7.50 -11.46
C THR A 49 20.14 6.98 -10.05
N ILE A 50 19.92 5.67 -9.93
CA ILE A 50 19.91 4.93 -8.67
C ILE A 50 21.00 3.87 -8.82
N SER A 51 21.79 3.67 -7.78
CA SER A 51 22.77 2.59 -7.71
C SER A 51 22.45 1.66 -6.54
N GLU A 52 22.83 0.40 -6.69
CA GLU A 52 22.78 -0.61 -5.65
C GLU A 52 23.54 -0.15 -4.39
N ALA A 53 24.63 0.61 -4.55
CA ALA A 53 25.42 1.13 -3.44
C ALA A 53 24.63 2.09 -2.54
N PHE A 54 23.78 2.96 -3.10
CA PHE A 54 22.93 3.84 -2.28
C PHE A 54 21.92 3.04 -1.45
N MET A 55 21.30 2.05 -2.08
CA MET A 55 20.37 1.13 -1.41
C MET A 55 21.06 0.37 -0.28
N GLN A 56 22.24 -0.20 -0.53
CA GLN A 56 23.02 -0.93 0.47
C GLN A 56 23.46 -0.04 1.63
N ASN A 57 23.83 1.22 1.37
CA ASN A 57 24.17 2.17 2.42
C ASN A 57 22.96 2.47 3.32
N ALA A 58 21.80 2.78 2.74
CA ALA A 58 20.57 3.01 3.48
C ALA A 58 20.17 1.81 4.35
N VAL A 59 20.30 0.60 3.80
CA VAL A 59 20.03 -0.65 4.53
C VAL A 59 21.04 -0.84 5.67
N SER A 60 22.32 -0.56 5.45
CA SER A 60 23.36 -0.66 6.48
C SER A 60 23.12 0.32 7.63
N GLU A 61 22.71 1.55 7.31
CA GLU A 61 22.33 2.57 8.31
C GLU A 61 21.09 2.15 9.11
N ARG A 62 20.05 1.61 8.45
CA ARG A 62 18.89 1.01 9.13
C ARG A 62 19.32 -0.08 10.11
N LEU A 63 20.13 -1.04 9.66
CA LEU A 63 20.61 -2.15 10.48
C LEU A 63 21.47 -1.68 11.67
N PHE A 64 22.24 -0.61 11.48
CA PHE A 64 23.00 0.04 12.55
C PHE A 64 22.08 0.65 13.62
N ILE A 65 21.02 1.35 13.21
CA ILE A 65 20.02 1.91 14.15
C ILE A 65 19.29 0.79 14.90
N GLU A 66 18.87 -0.27 14.19
CA GLU A 66 18.18 -1.43 14.77
C GLU A 66 19.06 -2.18 15.79
N SER A 67 20.33 -2.44 15.46
CA SER A 67 21.27 -3.14 16.34
C SER A 67 21.72 -2.31 17.55
N SER A 68 21.61 -0.98 17.49
CA SER A 68 21.93 -0.09 18.60
C SER A 68 20.88 -0.10 19.72
N GLY A 69 19.79 -0.86 19.58
CA GLY A 69 18.76 -1.02 20.61
C GLY A 69 17.79 0.16 20.76
N TYR A 70 17.85 1.15 19.86
CA TYR A 70 16.96 2.30 19.84
C TYR A 70 15.65 1.95 19.13
N MET A 71 14.74 1.30 19.85
CA MET A 71 13.34 1.11 19.42
C MET A 71 12.44 1.86 20.39
N LEU A 72 11.45 2.62 19.90
CA LEU A 72 10.48 3.30 20.77
C LEU A 72 9.49 2.34 21.43
N ASN A 73 9.22 1.18 20.81
CA ASN A 73 8.34 0.12 21.34
C ASN A 73 9.08 -1.23 21.43
N PRO A 74 10.19 -1.34 22.17
CA PRO A 74 10.85 -2.62 22.34
C PRO A 74 10.05 -3.42 23.38
N LEU A 75 9.45 -4.54 22.95
CA LEU A 75 8.97 -5.68 23.77
C LEU A 75 7.45 -5.90 23.91
N SER A 76 6.55 -5.06 23.39
CA SER A 76 5.09 -5.32 23.46
C SER A 76 4.37 -5.38 22.10
N ASN A 77 4.67 -4.46 21.18
CA ASN A 77 3.92 -4.31 19.92
C ASN A 77 4.79 -4.54 18.69
N SER A 78 4.25 -5.28 17.72
CA SER A 78 4.88 -5.58 16.42
C SER A 78 4.00 -5.10 15.28
N TRP A 79 4.60 -4.82 14.14
CA TRP A 79 3.84 -4.64 12.91
C TRP A 79 3.14 -5.94 12.54
N ILE A 80 1.85 -5.84 12.28
CA ILE A 80 0.99 -6.93 11.83
C ILE A 80 0.55 -6.61 10.42
N SER A 81 0.71 -7.56 9.50
CA SER A 81 0.16 -7.41 8.16
C SER A 81 -1.36 -7.43 8.25
N LEU A 82 -1.99 -6.45 7.61
CA LEU A 82 -3.43 -6.36 7.47
C LEU A 82 -3.99 -7.32 6.40
N GLY A 83 -3.16 -8.24 5.90
CA GLY A 83 -3.48 -9.07 4.75
C GLY A 83 -3.49 -8.25 3.46
N GLY A 84 -3.67 -8.93 2.34
CA GLY A 84 -3.79 -8.28 1.03
C GLY A 84 -4.41 -9.22 0.01
N ILE A 85 -4.99 -8.64 -1.03
CA ILE A 85 -5.21 -9.43 -2.24
C ILE A 85 -3.87 -9.57 -2.94
N ILE A 86 -3.66 -10.73 -3.55
CA ILE A 86 -2.52 -10.96 -4.42
C ILE A 86 -2.67 -10.14 -5.71
N GLY A 87 -1.65 -9.35 -5.98
CA GLY A 87 -1.32 -8.73 -7.26
C GLY A 87 -0.23 -9.53 -7.98
N ARG A 88 0.52 -8.88 -8.86
CA ARG A 88 1.56 -9.52 -9.68
C ARG A 88 2.51 -10.44 -8.91
N ILE A 89 2.61 -11.68 -9.37
CA ILE A 89 3.61 -12.66 -8.94
C ILE A 89 4.57 -12.92 -10.08
N ASN A 90 5.87 -12.86 -9.79
CA ASN A 90 6.90 -13.00 -10.80
C ASN A 90 7.15 -14.47 -11.15
N PHE A 91 7.48 -15.32 -10.19
CA PHE A 91 7.85 -16.71 -10.46
C PHE A 91 7.05 -17.70 -9.61
N VAL A 92 7.07 -18.97 -10.04
CA VAL A 92 6.60 -20.10 -9.24
C VAL A 92 7.52 -21.30 -9.43
N LYS A 93 7.79 -22.03 -8.35
CA LYS A 93 8.58 -23.27 -8.35
C LYS A 93 8.04 -24.33 -7.41
N PHE A 94 7.96 -25.57 -7.88
CA PHE A 94 7.74 -26.72 -7.02
C PHE A 94 9.04 -27.21 -6.38
N THR A 95 8.93 -27.69 -5.16
CA THR A 95 9.97 -28.50 -4.49
C THR A 95 9.68 -29.99 -4.72
N ASN A 96 10.69 -30.85 -4.51
CA ASN A 96 10.50 -32.30 -4.62
C ASN A 96 9.54 -32.89 -3.57
N ASP A 97 9.27 -32.17 -2.49
CA ASP A 97 8.28 -32.56 -1.47
C ASP A 97 6.91 -31.89 -1.65
N ASN A 98 6.62 -31.41 -2.88
CA ASN A 98 5.34 -30.82 -3.30
C ASN A 98 4.96 -29.49 -2.62
N ARG A 99 5.91 -28.78 -2.01
CA ARG A 99 5.73 -27.39 -1.62
C ARG A 99 5.87 -26.48 -2.84
N VAL A 100 5.32 -25.28 -2.73
CA VAL A 100 5.31 -24.30 -3.82
C VAL A 100 5.96 -23.02 -3.33
N ILE A 101 6.98 -22.55 -4.04
CA ILE A 101 7.64 -21.28 -3.77
C ILE A 101 7.24 -20.27 -4.85
N ILE A 102 6.90 -19.06 -4.44
CA ILE A 102 6.58 -17.92 -5.32
C ILE A 102 7.40 -16.70 -4.92
N GLY A 103 7.41 -15.68 -5.76
CA GLY A 103 7.99 -14.38 -5.42
C GLY A 103 7.36 -13.27 -6.23
N GLY A 104 7.11 -12.13 -5.58
CA GLY A 104 6.49 -10.95 -6.19
C GLY A 104 7.50 -9.81 -6.39
N PRO A 105 7.22 -8.86 -7.29
CA PRO A 105 8.10 -7.76 -7.69
C PRO A 105 8.90 -7.09 -6.57
N ASN A 106 8.26 -6.84 -5.43
CA ASN A 106 8.92 -6.29 -4.24
C ASN A 106 8.35 -6.92 -2.96
N ALA A 107 7.99 -8.19 -3.06
CA ALA A 107 7.23 -8.90 -2.04
C ALA A 107 8.03 -9.98 -1.30
N GLY A 108 9.26 -10.25 -1.75
CA GLY A 108 10.12 -11.33 -1.27
C GLY A 108 9.62 -12.72 -1.71
N PRO A 109 10.40 -13.78 -1.42
CA PRO A 109 10.01 -15.16 -1.68
C PRO A 109 9.03 -15.67 -0.61
N TRP A 110 8.07 -16.49 -1.02
CA TRP A 110 7.04 -17.09 -0.17
C TRP A 110 6.90 -18.58 -0.46
N ILE A 111 6.57 -19.37 0.56
CA ILE A 111 6.41 -20.81 0.46
C ILE A 111 5.03 -21.24 0.95
N TYR A 112 4.42 -22.16 0.22
CA TYR A 112 3.23 -22.88 0.63
C TYR A 112 3.61 -24.22 1.25
N ASP A 113 3.15 -24.45 2.47
CA ASP A 113 3.19 -25.74 3.15
C ASP A 113 1.77 -26.22 3.41
N ASN A 114 1.49 -27.51 3.17
CA ASN A 114 0.15 -28.08 3.36
C ASN A 114 -0.37 -27.96 4.81
N SER A 115 0.53 -27.83 5.79
CA SER A 115 0.17 -27.75 7.22
C SER A 115 -0.05 -26.32 7.73
N THR A 116 0.63 -25.33 7.15
CA THR A 116 0.60 -23.94 7.63
C THR A 116 0.05 -22.92 6.62
N GLY A 117 -0.12 -23.33 5.36
CA GLY A 117 -0.50 -22.45 4.27
C GLY A 117 0.68 -21.64 3.75
N TRP A 118 0.40 -20.42 3.28
CA TRP A 118 1.40 -19.52 2.74
C TRP A 118 2.16 -18.79 3.85
N GLN A 119 3.49 -18.81 3.77
CA GLN A 119 4.39 -18.14 4.70
C GLN A 119 5.51 -17.42 3.96
N SER A 120 6.02 -16.34 4.55
CA SER A 120 7.25 -15.70 4.06
C SER A 120 8.40 -16.71 4.10
N LEU A 121 9.15 -16.84 3.01
CA LEU A 121 10.44 -17.56 2.98
C LEU A 121 11.58 -16.64 3.48
N ASP A 122 11.23 -15.63 4.27
CA ASP A 122 12.14 -14.83 5.08
C ASP A 122 11.40 -14.42 6.37
N PRO A 123 11.14 -15.38 7.27
CA PRO A 123 10.31 -15.13 8.46
C PRO A 123 10.97 -14.15 9.45
N ASN A 124 12.29 -13.96 9.35
CA ASN A 124 13.07 -13.11 10.24
C ASN A 124 13.49 -11.78 9.58
N ASN A 125 12.93 -11.44 8.41
CA ASN A 125 13.21 -10.22 7.64
C ASN A 125 14.73 -9.97 7.44
N LYS A 126 15.49 -11.01 7.06
CA LYS A 126 16.95 -10.95 6.86
C LYS A 126 17.37 -10.64 5.43
N LEU A 127 16.46 -10.73 4.46
CA LEU A 127 16.75 -10.29 3.10
C LEU A 127 16.88 -8.77 3.07
N THR A 128 18.01 -8.30 2.55
CA THR A 128 18.28 -6.87 2.35
C THR A 128 17.73 -6.34 1.02
N SER A 129 17.06 -7.21 0.23
CA SER A 129 16.25 -6.83 -0.92
C SER A 129 15.10 -7.82 -1.11
N ASN A 130 13.88 -7.31 -1.21
CA ASN A 130 12.67 -8.09 -1.45
C ASN A 130 12.26 -8.13 -2.93
N VAL A 131 13.11 -7.63 -3.83
CA VAL A 131 12.80 -7.53 -5.25
C VAL A 131 13.03 -8.88 -5.92
N SER A 132 11.97 -9.66 -6.16
CA SER A 132 12.09 -11.00 -6.73
C SER A 132 12.44 -10.99 -8.22
N GLY A 133 13.66 -11.42 -8.55
CA GLY A 133 14.11 -11.64 -9.92
C GLY A 133 13.94 -13.08 -10.38
N ALA A 134 14.64 -14.01 -9.72
CA ALA A 134 14.64 -15.43 -10.06
C ALA A 134 14.86 -16.32 -8.82
N ILE A 135 14.50 -17.60 -8.95
CA ILE A 135 14.77 -18.60 -7.92
C ILE A 135 15.24 -19.92 -8.56
N ALA A 136 16.18 -20.59 -7.90
CA ALA A 136 16.56 -21.96 -8.20
C ALA A 136 16.64 -22.78 -6.91
N ILE A 137 16.29 -24.06 -7.01
CA ILE A 137 16.21 -24.98 -5.89
C ILE A 137 17.10 -26.18 -6.20
N ASP A 138 18.11 -26.40 -5.37
CA ASP A 138 18.88 -27.63 -5.37
C ASP A 138 18.23 -28.62 -4.41
N ASN A 139 17.55 -29.61 -4.98
CA ASN A 139 16.84 -30.65 -4.23
C ASN A 139 17.75 -31.82 -3.79
N PHE A 140 19.05 -31.79 -4.08
CA PHE A 140 19.96 -32.87 -3.66
C PHE A 140 20.39 -32.74 -2.19
N THR A 141 20.20 -31.57 -1.58
CA THR A 141 20.40 -31.37 -0.15
C THR A 141 19.08 -31.53 0.62
N ASN A 142 19.15 -31.92 1.89
CA ASN A 142 17.98 -31.97 2.77
C ASN A 142 18.29 -31.28 4.11
N PRO A 143 17.71 -30.11 4.40
CA PRO A 143 16.81 -29.33 3.53
C PRO A 143 17.47 -28.86 2.22
N PRO A 144 16.68 -28.58 1.17
CA PRO A 144 17.18 -28.10 -0.12
C PRO A 144 17.89 -26.76 0.02
N THR A 145 18.88 -26.56 -0.84
CA THR A 145 19.58 -25.29 -0.97
C THR A 145 18.82 -24.43 -1.97
N ILE A 146 18.50 -23.20 -1.57
CA ILE A 146 17.70 -22.28 -2.40
C ILE A 146 18.55 -21.07 -2.72
N TYR A 147 18.61 -20.74 -4.01
CA TYR A 147 19.25 -19.56 -4.55
C TYR A 147 18.19 -18.56 -5.00
N TYR A 148 18.20 -17.37 -4.40
CA TYR A 148 17.25 -16.30 -4.65
C TYR A 148 17.96 -15.10 -5.28
N GLY A 149 17.72 -14.88 -6.57
CA GLY A 149 18.25 -13.76 -7.33
C GLY A 149 17.32 -12.56 -7.21
N THR A 150 17.87 -11.41 -6.84
CA THR A 150 17.11 -10.18 -6.64
C THR A 150 17.23 -9.23 -7.82
N GLY A 151 16.32 -8.27 -7.91
CA GLY A 151 16.24 -7.32 -9.02
C GLY A 151 15.39 -7.88 -10.16
N GLU A 152 14.24 -7.26 -10.40
CA GLU A 152 13.30 -7.71 -11.43
C GLU A 152 13.82 -7.36 -12.81
N GLY A 153 13.93 -8.37 -13.67
CA GLY A 153 14.39 -8.23 -15.05
C GLY A 153 13.36 -7.91 -16.10
N ARG A 154 12.08 -7.95 -15.74
CA ARG A 154 10.96 -7.68 -16.64
C ARG A 154 10.92 -6.18 -16.91
N TYR A 155 10.66 -5.79 -18.16
CA TYR A 155 10.88 -4.46 -18.76
C TYR A 155 12.27 -4.06 -19.22
N GLY A 156 13.29 -4.89 -19.04
CA GLY A 156 14.52 -4.87 -19.81
C GLY A 156 15.41 -3.61 -19.84
N TYR A 157 14.96 -2.42 -19.43
CA TYR A 157 15.75 -1.19 -19.46
C TYR A 157 15.53 -0.18 -18.35
N THR A 158 14.31 0.08 -17.84
CA THR A 158 14.15 1.43 -17.25
C THR A 158 13.47 1.55 -15.89
N TYR A 159 12.60 0.64 -15.45
CA TYR A 159 11.77 0.90 -14.24
C TYR A 159 11.51 -0.33 -13.35
N SER A 160 12.57 -0.86 -12.73
CA SER A 160 12.43 -1.84 -11.66
C SER A 160 13.37 -1.50 -10.52
N TYR A 161 12.96 -1.76 -9.27
CA TYR A 161 13.80 -1.51 -8.10
C TYR A 161 15.02 -2.42 -8.19
N LEU A 162 16.20 -1.89 -7.85
CA LEU A 162 17.42 -2.66 -8.01
C LEU A 162 17.44 -3.83 -7.03
N GLY A 163 18.03 -4.94 -7.49
CA GLY A 163 18.36 -6.05 -6.62
C GLY A 163 19.56 -5.72 -5.73
N ASN A 164 19.85 -6.67 -4.84
CA ASN A 164 21.08 -6.76 -4.08
C ASN A 164 21.78 -8.11 -4.35
N GLY A 165 21.95 -8.42 -5.65
CA GLY A 165 22.59 -9.65 -6.13
C GLY A 165 21.82 -10.95 -5.82
N ILE A 166 22.54 -11.99 -5.40
CA ILE A 166 21.99 -13.34 -5.17
C ILE A 166 22.17 -13.74 -3.70
N PHE A 167 21.11 -14.30 -3.10
CA PHE A 167 21.11 -14.85 -1.75
C PHE A 167 20.99 -16.37 -1.79
N LYS A 168 21.58 -17.02 -0.79
CA LYS A 168 21.54 -18.47 -0.57
C LYS A 168 20.95 -18.78 0.80
N THR A 169 20.10 -19.80 0.87
CA THR A 169 19.67 -20.40 2.14
C THR A 169 19.76 -21.92 2.07
N THR A 170 20.08 -22.53 3.20
CA THR A 170 20.12 -23.98 3.41
C THR A 170 19.22 -24.40 4.58
N ASN A 171 18.28 -23.53 4.98
CA ASN A 171 17.44 -23.75 6.17
C ASN A 171 16.04 -23.13 6.02
N TRP A 172 15.48 -23.22 4.81
CA TRP A 172 14.14 -22.70 4.48
C TRP A 172 13.97 -21.21 4.79
N GLY A 173 15.00 -20.40 4.49
CA GLY A 173 14.92 -18.95 4.62
C GLY A 173 15.05 -18.41 6.03
N ASN A 174 15.27 -19.26 7.05
CA ASN A 174 15.54 -18.82 8.41
C ASN A 174 16.77 -17.90 8.48
N ASN A 175 17.78 -18.19 7.65
CA ASN A 175 18.91 -17.32 7.37
C ASN A 175 19.20 -17.27 5.87
N TRP A 176 19.69 -16.12 5.42
CA TRP A 176 20.13 -15.87 4.05
C TRP A 176 21.56 -15.35 4.04
N THR A 177 22.37 -15.84 3.12
CA THR A 177 23.74 -15.37 2.87
C THR A 177 23.81 -14.72 1.50
N ASN A 178 24.30 -13.48 1.42
CA ASN A 178 24.59 -12.87 0.13
C ASN A 178 25.82 -13.54 -0.48
N ILE A 179 25.68 -14.08 -1.70
CA ILE A 179 26.70 -14.84 -2.42
C ILE A 179 27.05 -14.15 -3.75
N SER A 180 27.15 -12.83 -3.73
CA SER A 180 27.33 -12.01 -4.94
C SER A 180 28.80 -11.71 -5.27
N ASN A 181 29.75 -12.39 -4.64
CA ASN A 181 31.17 -12.11 -4.86
C ASN A 181 31.56 -12.41 -6.32
N GLY A 182 32.13 -11.42 -7.01
CA GLY A 182 32.45 -11.49 -8.45
C GLY A 182 31.29 -11.10 -9.39
N LEU A 183 30.11 -10.77 -8.86
CA LEU A 183 29.05 -10.12 -9.63
C LEU A 183 29.31 -8.61 -9.73
N GLU A 184 28.94 -7.99 -10.85
CA GLU A 184 28.91 -6.53 -10.96
C GLU A 184 27.75 -5.93 -10.14
N SER A 185 27.80 -4.62 -9.85
CA SER A 185 26.66 -3.91 -9.22
C SER A 185 25.50 -3.71 -10.19
N ASP A 186 24.34 -3.33 -9.67
CA ASP A 186 23.13 -2.94 -10.43
C ASP A 186 22.61 -4.05 -11.34
N LEU A 187 22.78 -5.30 -10.90
CA LEU A 187 22.29 -6.47 -11.59
C LEU A 187 20.80 -6.68 -11.34
N LYS A 188 20.14 -7.13 -12.39
CA LYS A 188 18.80 -7.71 -12.38
C LYS A 188 18.95 -9.17 -12.76
N ILE A 189 18.55 -10.07 -11.87
CA ILE A 189 18.74 -11.50 -12.08
C ILE A 189 17.50 -12.08 -12.77
N PHE A 190 17.64 -12.41 -14.05
CA PHE A 190 16.51 -12.84 -14.90
C PHE A 190 16.23 -14.34 -14.76
N ARG A 191 17.29 -15.13 -14.60
CA ARG A 191 17.23 -16.57 -14.40
C ARG A 191 18.40 -17.06 -13.56
N ILE A 192 18.14 -18.01 -12.68
CA ILE A 192 19.17 -18.86 -12.08
C ILE A 192 18.91 -20.29 -12.55
N THR A 193 19.96 -21.01 -12.93
CA THR A 193 19.88 -22.45 -13.20
C THR A 193 21.06 -23.17 -12.58
N ILE A 194 20.81 -24.37 -12.09
CA ILE A 194 21.83 -25.30 -11.58
C ILE A 194 22.13 -26.28 -12.71
N ARG A 195 23.41 -26.58 -12.95
CA ARG A 195 23.79 -27.59 -13.93
C ARG A 195 23.41 -28.98 -13.40
N PRO A 196 22.63 -29.78 -14.15
CA PRO A 196 22.19 -31.08 -13.66
C PRO A 196 23.30 -32.12 -13.74
N GLY A 197 23.31 -33.08 -12.80
CA GLY A 197 24.11 -34.29 -12.91
C GLY A 197 25.62 -34.13 -12.71
N GLU A 198 26.07 -33.08 -12.00
CA GLU A 198 27.44 -32.99 -11.47
C GLU A 198 27.50 -33.50 -10.02
N GLU A 199 28.66 -34.02 -9.60
CA GLU A 199 28.90 -34.30 -8.18
C GLU A 199 28.76 -33.00 -7.38
N ASN A 200 27.84 -32.97 -6.41
CA ASN A 200 27.56 -31.86 -5.49
C ASN A 200 26.85 -30.61 -6.06
N ASN A 201 26.43 -30.59 -7.34
CA ASN A 201 25.67 -29.47 -7.96
C ASN A 201 26.28 -28.07 -7.76
N GLU A 202 27.60 -27.98 -7.71
CA GLU A 202 28.28 -26.72 -7.37
C GLU A 202 28.27 -25.71 -8.52
N GLN A 203 27.96 -26.15 -9.74
CA GLN A 203 27.89 -25.28 -10.91
C GLN A 203 26.51 -24.62 -11.05
N ILE A 204 26.49 -23.30 -10.87
CA ILE A 204 25.29 -22.48 -10.99
C ILE A 204 25.53 -21.31 -11.93
N PHE A 205 24.48 -20.92 -12.66
CA PHE A 205 24.52 -19.88 -13.67
C PHE A 205 23.44 -18.83 -13.40
N ALA A 206 23.76 -17.56 -13.65
CA ALA A 206 22.85 -16.44 -13.50
C ALA A 206 22.82 -15.62 -14.80
N ALA A 207 21.66 -15.58 -15.46
CA ALA A 207 21.42 -14.73 -16.63
C ALA A 207 20.95 -13.34 -16.15
N THR A 208 21.58 -12.27 -16.63
CA THR A 208 21.38 -10.92 -16.11
C THR A 208 21.32 -9.85 -17.21
N ASN A 209 21.03 -8.61 -16.80
CA ASN A 209 21.18 -7.40 -17.63
C ASN A 209 22.64 -7.00 -17.95
N LYS A 210 23.64 -7.78 -17.52
CA LYS A 210 25.06 -7.52 -17.84
C LYS A 210 25.82 -8.78 -18.26
N GLY A 211 25.09 -9.83 -18.65
CA GLY A 211 25.64 -11.03 -19.26
C GLY A 211 25.24 -12.30 -18.52
N LEU A 212 25.92 -13.39 -18.85
CA LEU A 212 25.80 -14.67 -18.16
C LEU A 212 26.97 -14.82 -17.19
N TYR A 213 26.66 -14.98 -15.91
CA TYR A 213 27.62 -15.30 -14.86
C TYR A 213 27.56 -16.78 -14.52
N ARG A 214 28.70 -17.36 -14.15
CA ARG A 214 28.84 -18.73 -13.67
C ARG A 214 29.62 -18.75 -12.37
N SER A 215 29.15 -19.57 -11.44
CA SER A 215 29.91 -20.03 -10.27
C SER A 215 30.14 -21.53 -10.39
N THR A 216 31.32 -21.98 -9.97
CA THR A 216 31.69 -23.41 -9.93
C THR A 216 31.86 -23.90 -8.49
N ASN A 217 31.37 -23.14 -7.51
CA ASN A 217 31.56 -23.35 -6.09
C ASN A 217 30.30 -22.93 -5.31
N SER A 218 29.13 -23.31 -5.81
CA SER A 218 27.82 -23.08 -5.17
C SER A 218 27.54 -21.62 -4.78
N GLY A 219 28.06 -20.67 -5.58
CA GLY A 219 27.84 -19.24 -5.43
C GLY A 219 28.95 -18.46 -4.72
N ASP A 220 30.00 -19.10 -4.19
CA ASP A 220 31.02 -18.38 -3.43
C ASP A 220 31.82 -17.38 -4.29
N ASN A 221 32.01 -17.67 -5.58
CA ASN A 221 32.60 -16.75 -6.57
C ASN A 221 31.93 -16.88 -7.94
N TRP A 222 31.73 -15.75 -8.61
CA TRP A 222 31.15 -15.68 -9.95
C TRP A 222 32.13 -15.11 -10.98
N ASN A 223 32.05 -15.63 -12.20
CA ASN A 223 32.79 -15.15 -13.36
C ASN A 223 31.85 -14.97 -14.55
N VAL A 224 32.08 -13.95 -15.38
CA VAL A 224 31.35 -13.77 -16.64
C VAL A 224 31.80 -14.82 -17.65
N VAL A 225 30.85 -15.56 -18.23
CA VAL A 225 31.13 -16.63 -19.21
C VAL A 225 30.53 -16.35 -20.60
N ALA A 226 29.54 -15.47 -20.69
CA ALA A 226 29.06 -14.96 -21.98
C ALA A 226 28.58 -13.51 -21.85
N GLY A 227 29.13 -12.64 -22.70
CA GLY A 227 28.83 -11.20 -22.74
C GLY A 227 30.01 -10.34 -22.34
N THR A 228 30.20 -9.22 -23.02
CA THR A 228 30.95 -8.08 -22.46
C THR A 228 30.01 -7.30 -21.55
N SER A 229 30.53 -6.59 -20.54
CA SER A 229 29.74 -5.69 -19.70
C SER A 229 28.80 -4.84 -20.58
N GLY A 230 27.50 -4.86 -20.27
CA GLY A 230 26.45 -4.13 -20.99
C GLY A 230 25.61 -4.92 -22.01
N LEU A 231 25.76 -6.25 -22.13
CA LEU A 231 24.91 -7.10 -22.98
C LEU A 231 24.03 -8.04 -22.13
N ASN A 232 22.74 -8.08 -22.42
CA ASN A 232 21.73 -8.82 -21.65
C ASN A 232 21.66 -10.29 -22.06
N CYS A 233 21.52 -11.18 -21.08
CA CYS A 233 21.18 -12.59 -21.25
C CYS A 233 19.82 -12.87 -20.61
N ASN A 234 18.81 -13.27 -21.38
CA ASN A 234 17.41 -13.36 -20.94
C ASN A 234 17.07 -14.65 -20.17
N ASP A 235 17.63 -15.77 -20.63
CA ASP A 235 17.31 -17.10 -20.12
C ASP A 235 18.44 -18.09 -20.46
N ILE A 236 18.58 -19.10 -19.61
CA ILE A 236 19.50 -20.22 -19.76
C ILE A 236 18.81 -21.51 -19.29
N GLN A 237 18.91 -22.57 -20.08
CA GLN A 237 18.37 -23.89 -19.75
C GLN A 237 19.39 -24.98 -20.06
N PHE A 238 19.48 -25.99 -19.20
CA PHE A 238 20.32 -27.17 -19.41
C PHE A 238 19.50 -28.37 -19.88
N SER A 239 20.11 -29.24 -20.67
CA SER A 239 19.59 -30.59 -20.88
C SER A 239 19.74 -31.40 -19.60
N GLN A 240 18.64 -32.03 -19.16
CA GLN A 240 18.65 -32.98 -18.04
C GLN A 240 19.24 -34.35 -18.42
N GLN A 241 19.42 -34.62 -19.72
CA GLN A 241 19.89 -35.93 -20.23
C GLN A 241 21.40 -35.98 -20.42
N THR A 242 22.00 -34.90 -20.92
CA THR A 242 23.39 -34.93 -21.40
C THR A 242 24.37 -34.17 -20.52
N ASN A 243 23.91 -33.46 -19.48
CA ASN A 243 24.61 -32.57 -18.53
C ASN A 243 25.67 -31.58 -19.11
N THR A 244 25.92 -31.63 -20.41
CA THR A 244 26.92 -30.88 -21.17
C THR A 244 26.27 -29.90 -22.13
N LYS A 245 25.02 -30.16 -22.55
CA LYS A 245 24.27 -29.24 -23.39
C LYS A 245 23.56 -28.17 -22.58
N ALA A 246 23.77 -26.91 -22.98
CA ALA A 246 23.02 -25.77 -22.45
C ALA A 246 22.64 -24.81 -23.59
N TYR A 247 21.51 -24.13 -23.39
CA TYR A 247 20.91 -23.22 -24.34
C TYR A 247 20.78 -21.85 -23.69
N LEU A 248 21.34 -20.83 -24.32
CA LEU A 248 21.39 -19.46 -23.82
C LEU A 248 20.68 -18.54 -24.81
N THR A 249 19.96 -17.55 -24.27
CA THR A 249 19.45 -16.40 -25.02
C THR A 249 20.20 -15.13 -24.61
N GLY A 250 20.82 -14.46 -25.58
CA GLY A 250 21.80 -13.38 -25.39
C GLY A 250 23.25 -13.86 -25.63
N PRO A 251 24.28 -13.03 -25.35
CA PRO A 251 24.20 -11.63 -24.96
C PRO A 251 23.70 -10.73 -26.09
N SER A 252 22.84 -9.76 -25.77
CA SER A 252 22.30 -8.76 -26.71
C SER A 252 22.34 -7.35 -26.10
N PRO A 253 22.70 -6.29 -26.85
CA PRO A 253 22.70 -4.91 -26.35
C PRO A 253 21.29 -4.38 -26.04
N SER A 254 20.25 -4.96 -26.65
CA SER A 254 18.86 -4.55 -26.45
C SER A 254 17.89 -5.73 -26.24
N HIS A 255 16.93 -5.60 -25.31
CA HIS A 255 15.70 -6.41 -25.20
C HIS A 255 14.68 -6.15 -26.32
N GLN A 256 14.90 -5.18 -27.22
CA GLN A 256 13.86 -4.75 -28.18
C GLN A 256 14.28 -4.71 -29.66
N THR A 257 15.56 -4.79 -30.01
CA THR A 257 16.00 -4.31 -31.34
C THR A 257 17.01 -5.14 -32.12
N LEU A 258 17.14 -6.45 -31.89
CA LEU A 258 17.98 -7.27 -32.77
C LEU A 258 17.32 -8.55 -33.24
N LYS A 259 17.15 -8.62 -34.56
CA LYS A 259 16.69 -9.80 -35.30
C LYS A 259 17.83 -10.81 -35.40
N GLY A 260 17.61 -12.05 -34.97
CA GLY A 260 18.57 -13.15 -35.17
C GLY A 260 19.79 -13.12 -34.24
N VAL A 261 19.76 -12.32 -33.16
CA VAL A 261 20.85 -12.28 -32.18
C VAL A 261 20.45 -13.07 -30.94
N GLY A 262 21.30 -14.01 -30.53
CA GLY A 262 21.37 -14.40 -29.12
C GLY A 262 21.04 -15.84 -28.78
N PHE A 263 20.54 -16.70 -29.67
CA PHE A 263 20.49 -18.13 -29.30
C PHE A 263 21.87 -18.76 -29.43
N ARG A 264 22.32 -19.38 -28.36
CA ARG A 264 23.63 -20.01 -28.28
C ARG A 264 23.53 -21.38 -27.66
N ILE A 265 24.40 -22.26 -28.12
CA ILE A 265 24.49 -23.63 -27.65
C ILE A 265 25.88 -23.84 -27.05
N SER A 266 25.89 -24.38 -25.84
CA SER A 266 27.06 -25.00 -25.23
C SER A 266 26.95 -26.52 -25.38
N THR A 267 28.09 -27.16 -25.56
CA THR A 267 28.24 -28.64 -25.56
C THR A 267 29.30 -29.11 -24.55
N ASP A 268 29.75 -28.20 -23.70
CA ASP A 268 30.85 -28.37 -22.75
C ASP A 268 30.44 -27.99 -21.32
N GLY A 269 29.14 -28.04 -21.01
CA GLY A 269 28.63 -27.79 -19.66
C GLY A 269 28.41 -26.32 -19.32
N GLY A 270 28.32 -25.45 -20.33
CA GLY A 270 28.24 -24.00 -20.16
C GLY A 270 29.61 -23.34 -19.99
N GLU A 271 30.69 -24.03 -20.35
CA GLU A 271 32.04 -23.44 -20.38
C GLU A 271 32.18 -22.44 -21.52
N THR A 272 31.70 -22.79 -22.71
CA THR A 272 31.67 -21.91 -23.87
C THR A 272 30.33 -21.97 -24.60
N PHE A 273 29.95 -20.86 -25.25
CA PHE A 273 28.69 -20.74 -25.97
C PHE A 273 28.92 -20.32 -27.42
N THR A 274 28.51 -21.18 -28.33
CA THR A 274 28.59 -20.92 -29.78
C THR A 274 27.29 -20.32 -30.29
N ILE A 275 27.38 -19.33 -31.18
CA ILE A 275 26.20 -18.74 -31.81
C ILE A 275 25.55 -19.79 -32.70
N TYR A 276 24.24 -19.96 -32.55
CA TYR A 276 23.45 -20.79 -33.43
C TYR A 276 23.41 -20.20 -34.84
N ALA A 277 23.84 -20.98 -35.84
CA ALA A 277 23.99 -20.53 -37.23
C ALA A 277 22.91 -21.10 -38.19
N GLY A 278 21.87 -21.76 -37.67
CA GLY A 278 20.87 -22.47 -38.49
C GLY A 278 19.55 -21.72 -38.71
N GLY A 279 18.95 -21.90 -39.90
CA GLY A 279 17.50 -21.76 -40.15
C GLY A 279 16.83 -20.38 -40.02
N ASP A 280 15.49 -20.38 -40.12
CA ASP A 280 14.57 -19.22 -40.05
C ASP A 280 14.27 -18.74 -38.61
N PHE A 281 15.01 -19.24 -37.61
CA PHE A 281 14.86 -18.81 -36.21
C PHE A 281 15.46 -17.41 -36.02
N LEU A 282 14.59 -16.41 -36.10
CA LEU A 282 14.94 -15.01 -35.98
C LEU A 282 14.27 -14.47 -34.71
N PRO A 283 14.79 -14.80 -33.51
CA PRO A 283 14.25 -14.24 -32.28
C PRO A 283 14.34 -12.73 -32.36
N TYR A 284 13.28 -12.09 -31.91
CA TYR A 284 13.17 -10.66 -31.78
C TYR A 284 12.98 -10.34 -30.29
N GLY A 285 13.72 -9.38 -29.77
CA GLY A 285 13.52 -8.87 -28.41
C GLY A 285 13.82 -9.86 -27.27
N ARG A 286 12.95 -9.90 -26.24
CA ARG A 286 13.06 -10.83 -25.10
C ARG A 286 12.69 -12.24 -25.55
N THR A 287 13.53 -13.22 -25.23
CA THR A 287 13.33 -14.65 -25.56
C THR A 287 13.41 -15.51 -24.32
N GLN A 288 12.52 -16.50 -24.20
CA GLN A 288 12.57 -17.53 -23.16
C GLN A 288 12.54 -18.93 -23.76
N LEU A 289 13.10 -19.89 -23.03
CA LEU A 289 13.31 -21.26 -23.46
C LEU A 289 12.70 -22.26 -22.47
N ALA A 290 12.23 -23.39 -23.00
CA ALA A 290 11.90 -24.57 -22.23
C ALA A 290 12.47 -25.82 -22.91
N VAL A 291 13.19 -26.66 -22.15
CA VAL A 291 13.77 -27.92 -22.62
C VAL A 291 13.04 -29.06 -21.94
N CYS A 292 12.58 -30.05 -22.71
CA CYS A 292 11.86 -31.18 -22.13
C CYS A 292 12.83 -32.11 -21.40
N GLU A 293 12.54 -32.44 -20.13
CA GLU A 293 13.44 -33.23 -19.29
C GLU A 293 13.56 -34.68 -19.77
N SER A 294 12.43 -35.28 -20.16
CA SER A 294 12.39 -36.66 -20.68
C SER A 294 12.97 -36.82 -22.09
N ASN A 295 13.09 -35.74 -22.87
CA ASN A 295 13.65 -35.78 -24.22
C ASN A 295 14.21 -34.41 -24.64
N ASP A 296 15.53 -34.25 -24.51
CA ASP A 296 16.23 -32.99 -24.77
C ASP A 296 16.33 -32.61 -26.25
N ASN A 297 15.80 -33.45 -27.16
CA ASN A 297 15.60 -33.05 -28.55
C ASN A 297 14.50 -32.00 -28.69
N TYR A 298 13.55 -31.95 -27.75
CA TYR A 298 12.41 -31.03 -27.77
C TYR A 298 12.73 -29.76 -26.98
N ILE A 299 12.85 -28.67 -27.72
CA ILE A 299 13.11 -27.34 -27.17
C ILE A 299 12.06 -26.39 -27.70
N TYR A 300 11.42 -25.67 -26.79
CA TYR A 300 10.48 -24.61 -27.10
C TYR A 300 11.13 -23.26 -26.83
N ALA A 301 10.89 -22.31 -27.73
CA ALA A 301 11.32 -20.93 -27.57
C ALA A 301 10.16 -19.99 -27.88
N ILE A 302 10.02 -18.93 -27.09
CA ILE A 302 9.11 -17.82 -27.38
C ILE A 302 9.86 -16.50 -27.39
N SER A 303 9.46 -15.58 -28.27
CA SER A 303 10.11 -14.29 -28.46
C SER A 303 9.09 -13.17 -28.62
N ASP A 304 9.34 -12.00 -28.03
CA ASP A 304 8.44 -10.84 -28.09
C ASP A 304 8.88 -9.78 -29.12
N TYR A 305 7.98 -9.44 -30.04
CA TYR A 305 8.16 -8.36 -31.02
C TYR A 305 6.84 -7.75 -31.48
N GLY A 306 6.15 -7.10 -30.54
CA GLY A 306 4.79 -6.61 -30.77
C GLY A 306 3.73 -7.73 -30.83
N ASN A 307 4.17 -8.98 -30.71
CA ASN A 307 3.42 -10.22 -30.57
C ASN A 307 4.38 -11.28 -30.00
N ILE A 308 3.84 -12.32 -29.36
CA ILE A 308 4.64 -13.49 -28.95
C ILE A 308 4.74 -14.49 -30.11
N TYR A 309 5.95 -14.71 -30.60
CA TYR A 309 6.29 -15.69 -31.62
C TYR A 309 6.80 -16.97 -30.95
N SER A 310 6.34 -18.14 -31.41
CA SER A 310 6.73 -19.43 -30.85
C SER A 310 7.49 -20.29 -31.87
N TYR A 311 8.48 -21.03 -31.38
CA TYR A 311 9.36 -21.87 -32.18
C TYR A 311 9.62 -23.18 -31.44
N THR A 312 9.74 -24.26 -32.19
CA THR A 312 10.01 -25.58 -31.64
C THR A 312 11.15 -26.25 -32.38
N SER A 313 12.09 -26.85 -31.64
CA SER A 313 13.10 -27.76 -32.14
C SER A 313 12.73 -29.18 -31.74
N THR A 314 13.01 -30.14 -32.63
CA THR A 314 12.82 -31.59 -32.41
C THR A 314 14.13 -32.36 -32.57
N ASP A 315 15.26 -31.66 -32.63
CA ASP A 315 16.59 -32.19 -32.92
C ASP A 315 17.68 -31.59 -32.01
N GLY A 316 17.28 -31.17 -30.82
CA GLY A 316 18.18 -30.71 -29.77
C GLY A 316 18.78 -29.33 -30.04
N GLY A 317 18.05 -28.49 -30.77
CA GLY A 317 18.43 -27.12 -31.11
C GLY A 317 19.23 -27.01 -32.41
N SER A 318 19.29 -28.07 -33.23
CA SER A 318 19.98 -28.02 -34.52
C SER A 318 19.16 -27.27 -35.58
N SER A 319 17.84 -27.40 -35.53
CA SER A 319 16.86 -26.65 -36.34
C SER A 319 15.62 -26.31 -35.52
N PHE A 320 14.95 -25.22 -35.92
CA PHE A 320 13.67 -24.79 -35.35
C PHE A 320 12.67 -24.57 -36.48
N TYR A 321 11.41 -24.92 -36.23
CA TYR A 321 10.28 -24.55 -37.08
C TYR A 321 9.35 -23.58 -36.36
N TYR A 322 8.73 -22.70 -37.15
CA TYR A 322 7.73 -21.77 -36.65
C TYR A 322 6.48 -22.54 -36.19
N SER A 323 6.05 -22.25 -34.97
CA SER A 323 4.87 -22.84 -34.34
C SER A 323 3.69 -21.88 -34.52
N HIS A 324 2.64 -22.30 -35.22
CA HIS A 324 1.51 -21.42 -35.53
C HIS A 324 0.68 -21.15 -34.27
N VAL A 325 0.81 -19.94 -33.72
CA VAL A 325 -0.12 -19.43 -32.71
C VAL A 325 -1.32 -18.85 -33.46
N ASN A 326 -2.41 -19.62 -33.58
CA ASN A 326 -3.67 -19.09 -34.12
C ASN A 326 -4.22 -18.10 -33.09
N THR A 327 -4.23 -16.81 -33.44
CA THR A 327 -4.63 -15.62 -32.65
C THR A 327 -3.53 -15.01 -31.78
N GLU A 328 -3.34 -13.70 -31.98
CA GLU A 328 -2.42 -12.80 -31.27
C GLU A 328 -2.49 -13.02 -29.75
N THR A 329 -1.45 -13.61 -29.17
CA THR A 329 -1.11 -13.35 -27.77
C THR A 329 -0.52 -11.95 -27.74
N ASN A 330 -1.35 -10.99 -27.32
CA ASN A 330 -1.09 -9.56 -27.34
C ASN A 330 0.32 -9.18 -26.83
N ALA A 331 0.83 -8.04 -27.31
CA ALA A 331 2.22 -7.57 -27.32
C ALA A 331 2.95 -7.33 -25.98
N GLN A 332 2.44 -7.81 -24.84
CA GLN A 332 3.02 -7.49 -23.53
C GLN A 332 4.22 -8.37 -23.13
N GLY A 333 4.94 -9.00 -24.06
CA GLY A 333 6.03 -9.94 -23.74
C GLY A 333 7.19 -9.32 -22.95
N GLY A 334 7.43 -8.01 -23.09
CA GLY A 334 8.32 -7.24 -22.21
C GLY A 334 7.91 -7.27 -20.73
N HIS A 335 6.61 -7.37 -20.46
CA HIS A 335 5.99 -7.43 -19.13
C HIS A 335 5.71 -8.88 -18.67
N ASN A 336 4.85 -9.60 -19.41
CA ASN A 336 4.35 -10.93 -19.10
C ASN A 336 4.63 -11.90 -20.26
N MET A 337 5.42 -12.93 -19.99
CA MET A 337 5.56 -14.08 -20.89
C MET A 337 6.22 -15.22 -20.15
N PHE A 338 5.78 -16.44 -20.45
CA PHE A 338 6.49 -17.66 -20.06
C PHE A 338 6.29 -18.76 -21.10
N ILE A 339 7.24 -19.69 -21.18
CA ILE A 339 7.09 -20.98 -21.85
C ILE A 339 7.50 -22.09 -20.88
N LYS A 340 6.67 -23.13 -20.77
CA LYS A 340 6.98 -24.34 -20.00
C LYS A 340 6.53 -25.59 -20.74
N VAL A 341 7.36 -26.63 -20.72
CA VAL A 341 7.06 -27.95 -21.30
C VAL A 341 6.86 -28.94 -20.16
N ALA A 342 5.92 -29.87 -20.33
CA ALA A 342 5.72 -30.94 -19.36
C ALA A 342 6.97 -31.83 -19.26
N LEU A 343 7.30 -32.26 -18.03
CA LEU A 343 8.55 -32.96 -17.73
C LEU A 343 8.69 -34.27 -18.55
N ASN A 344 7.60 -35.04 -18.65
CA ASN A 344 7.57 -36.37 -19.24
C ASN A 344 6.75 -36.48 -20.54
N GLU A 345 6.23 -35.35 -21.05
CA GLU A 345 5.34 -35.32 -22.22
C GLU A 345 5.80 -34.22 -23.20
N PRO A 346 6.74 -34.51 -24.12
CA PRO A 346 7.31 -33.50 -25.01
C PRO A 346 6.30 -32.85 -25.96
N ASN A 347 5.11 -33.43 -26.14
CA ASN A 347 4.03 -32.86 -26.93
C ASN A 347 3.19 -31.82 -26.19
N VAL A 348 3.34 -31.72 -24.85
CA VAL A 348 2.55 -30.83 -23.99
C VAL A 348 3.41 -29.65 -23.52
N ALA A 349 2.98 -28.44 -23.86
CA ALA A 349 3.61 -27.21 -23.39
C ALA A 349 2.58 -26.08 -23.22
N PHE A 350 2.93 -25.11 -22.38
CA PHE A 350 2.11 -23.94 -22.06
C PHE A 350 2.89 -22.66 -22.37
N ILE A 351 2.20 -21.71 -22.98
CA ILE A 351 2.68 -20.34 -23.19
C ILE A 351 1.79 -19.39 -22.39
N GLY A 352 2.42 -18.52 -21.62
CA GLY A 352 1.79 -17.38 -20.98
C GLY A 352 2.12 -16.05 -21.68
N GLY A 353 1.30 -15.06 -21.35
CA GLY A 353 1.31 -13.67 -21.81
C GLY A 353 0.02 -13.05 -21.26
N VAL A 354 -0.67 -12.19 -22.01
CA VAL A 354 -2.02 -11.74 -21.61
C VAL A 354 -2.98 -12.93 -21.42
N ALA A 355 -2.84 -13.99 -22.22
CA ALA A 355 -3.66 -15.20 -22.13
C ALA A 355 -2.81 -16.47 -22.00
N LEU A 356 -3.33 -17.46 -21.27
CA LEU A 356 -2.73 -18.79 -21.16
C LEU A 356 -3.10 -19.66 -22.36
N ARG A 357 -2.10 -20.26 -22.99
CA ARG A 357 -2.26 -21.15 -24.14
C ARG A 357 -1.59 -22.49 -23.90
N LYS A 358 -2.17 -23.56 -24.44
CA LYS A 358 -1.65 -24.93 -24.35
C LYS A 358 -1.46 -25.53 -25.74
N THR A 359 -0.44 -26.38 -25.88
CA THR A 359 -0.29 -27.30 -27.01
C THR A 359 -0.30 -28.74 -26.51
N THR A 360 -0.76 -29.66 -27.36
CA THR A 360 -0.68 -31.12 -27.17
C THR A 360 -0.12 -31.82 -28.42
N ASN A 361 0.38 -31.03 -29.39
CA ASN A 361 0.84 -31.50 -30.69
C ASN A 361 2.23 -30.94 -31.05
N TYR A 362 3.11 -30.91 -30.05
CA TYR A 362 4.51 -30.50 -30.18
C TYR A 362 4.67 -29.05 -30.64
N GLY A 363 3.80 -28.14 -30.17
CA GLY A 363 3.89 -26.72 -30.53
C GLY A 363 3.36 -26.36 -31.91
N ARG A 364 2.95 -27.33 -32.75
CA ARG A 364 2.40 -27.02 -34.09
C ARG A 364 1.24 -26.04 -34.04
N THR A 365 0.38 -26.17 -33.02
CA THR A 365 -0.68 -25.22 -32.71
C THR A 365 -0.85 -25.04 -31.21
N PHE A 366 -1.21 -23.83 -30.81
CA PHE A 366 -1.62 -23.49 -29.45
C PHE A 366 -3.11 -23.12 -29.40
N PHE A 367 -3.83 -23.65 -28.42
CA PHE A 367 -5.24 -23.37 -28.16
C PHE A 367 -5.42 -22.70 -26.78
N SER A 368 -6.62 -22.17 -26.48
CA SER A 368 -6.88 -21.57 -25.17
C SER A 368 -6.63 -22.60 -24.06
N GLY A 369 -5.77 -22.24 -23.10
CA GLY A 369 -5.46 -23.07 -21.93
C GLY A 369 -6.42 -22.85 -20.76
N THR A 370 -7.49 -22.07 -20.96
CA THR A 370 -8.53 -21.82 -19.98
C THR A 370 -9.60 -22.90 -20.07
N GLY A 371 -9.85 -23.60 -18.97
CA GLY A 371 -11.01 -24.49 -18.81
C GLY A 371 -12.34 -23.73 -18.84
N THR A 372 -13.40 -24.32 -18.27
CA THR A 372 -14.71 -23.68 -18.16
C THR A 372 -14.76 -22.53 -17.15
N GLU A 373 -13.78 -22.44 -16.24
CA GLU A 373 -13.67 -21.37 -15.23
C GLU A 373 -12.73 -20.24 -15.70
N PRO A 374 -13.12 -18.96 -15.55
CA PRO A 374 -12.27 -17.83 -15.89
C PRO A 374 -11.12 -17.69 -14.91
N ILE A 375 -9.88 -17.89 -15.39
CA ILE A 375 -8.66 -17.47 -14.70
C ILE A 375 -8.25 -16.07 -15.15
N TYR A 376 -7.60 -15.29 -14.28
CA TYR A 376 -7.20 -13.90 -14.55
C TYR A 376 -6.19 -13.79 -15.70
N TYR A 377 -5.95 -12.59 -16.24
CA TYR A 377 -5.02 -12.33 -17.34
C TYR A 377 -3.58 -12.08 -16.84
N ASP A 378 -2.63 -11.90 -17.76
CA ASP A 378 -1.25 -11.45 -17.50
C ASP A 378 -0.37 -12.46 -16.76
N PHE A 379 -0.10 -13.58 -17.44
CA PHE A 379 0.62 -14.72 -16.90
C PHE A 379 2.14 -14.58 -16.96
N HIS A 380 2.78 -14.89 -15.83
CA HIS A 380 4.18 -14.56 -15.56
C HIS A 380 5.11 -15.75 -15.46
N ASP A 381 4.62 -16.88 -14.92
CA ASP A 381 5.36 -18.13 -14.82
C ASP A 381 4.38 -19.29 -14.52
N MET A 382 4.88 -20.50 -14.69
CA MET A 382 4.19 -21.75 -14.39
C MET A 382 5.21 -22.80 -13.98
N ASP A 383 4.83 -23.78 -13.17
CA ASP A 383 5.68 -24.93 -12.90
C ASP A 383 4.84 -26.20 -12.78
N PHE A 384 5.45 -27.32 -13.14
CA PHE A 384 4.86 -28.65 -13.02
C PHE A 384 5.29 -29.27 -11.69
N ASN A 385 4.39 -29.98 -11.02
CA ASN A 385 4.78 -30.80 -9.88
C ASN A 385 5.76 -31.89 -10.38
N PRO A 386 6.98 -31.98 -9.82
CA PRO A 386 7.99 -32.95 -10.26
C PRO A 386 7.55 -34.42 -10.07
N ASN A 387 6.61 -34.67 -9.17
CA ASN A 387 6.08 -36.00 -8.88
C ASN A 387 4.76 -36.31 -9.60
N ASN A 388 4.13 -35.31 -10.24
CA ASN A 388 2.85 -35.48 -10.93
C ASN A 388 2.65 -34.39 -12.00
N SER A 389 2.90 -34.71 -13.27
CA SER A 389 2.77 -33.75 -14.38
C SER A 389 1.34 -33.28 -14.68
N ASP A 390 0.31 -33.91 -14.11
CA ASP A 390 -1.07 -33.40 -14.17
C ASP A 390 -1.30 -32.26 -13.18
N GLU A 391 -0.47 -32.14 -12.14
CA GLU A 391 -0.54 -31.06 -11.18
C GLU A 391 0.37 -29.90 -11.60
N VAL A 392 -0.22 -28.73 -11.79
CA VAL A 392 0.48 -27.53 -12.24
C VAL A 392 0.00 -26.32 -11.47
N VAL A 393 0.92 -25.37 -11.25
CA VAL A 393 0.61 -24.06 -10.69
C VAL A 393 1.05 -23.00 -11.67
N VAL A 394 0.18 -22.02 -11.90
CA VAL A 394 0.43 -20.86 -12.75
C VAL A 394 0.19 -19.58 -11.95
N VAL A 395 0.98 -18.55 -12.25
CA VAL A 395 0.91 -17.26 -11.57
C VAL A 395 0.71 -16.11 -12.56
N ASN A 396 -0.10 -15.12 -12.17
CA ASN A 396 -0.46 -13.95 -12.97
C ASN A 396 -0.75 -12.73 -12.08
N ASP A 397 -1.24 -11.62 -12.66
CA ASP A 397 -1.56 -10.38 -11.90
C ASP A 397 -2.77 -10.54 -10.95
N GLY A 398 -3.60 -11.55 -11.16
CA GLY A 398 -4.72 -11.90 -10.28
C GLY A 398 -4.38 -12.91 -9.19
N GLY A 399 -3.17 -13.49 -9.22
CA GLY A 399 -2.59 -14.36 -8.20
C GLY A 399 -2.26 -15.77 -8.66
N ILE A 400 -2.47 -16.76 -7.79
CA ILE A 400 -1.99 -18.14 -7.96
C ILE A 400 -3.17 -19.04 -8.30
N PHE A 401 -2.99 -19.86 -9.32
CA PHE A 401 -3.99 -20.82 -9.77
C PHE A 401 -3.36 -22.20 -9.87
N LYS A 402 -4.09 -23.21 -9.42
CA LYS A 402 -3.66 -24.61 -9.43
C LYS A 402 -4.59 -25.43 -10.31
N SER A 403 -4.03 -26.37 -11.04
CA SER A 403 -4.75 -27.41 -11.76
C SER A 403 -4.22 -28.76 -11.34
N THR A 404 -5.10 -29.76 -11.26
CA THR A 404 -4.76 -31.17 -10.97
C THR A 404 -5.05 -32.09 -12.15
N ASN A 405 -5.35 -31.52 -13.31
CA ASN A 405 -5.72 -32.24 -14.52
C ASN A 405 -5.06 -31.62 -15.78
N ASN A 406 -3.78 -31.27 -15.65
CA ASN A 406 -2.92 -30.76 -16.71
C ASN A 406 -3.48 -29.49 -17.36
N GLY A 407 -3.91 -28.53 -16.54
CA GLY A 407 -4.41 -27.23 -16.99
C GLY A 407 -5.76 -27.24 -17.69
N ASN A 408 -6.53 -28.34 -17.59
CA ASN A 408 -7.88 -28.39 -18.16
C ASN A 408 -8.91 -27.66 -17.29
N ASN A 409 -8.74 -27.68 -15.97
CA ASN A 409 -9.52 -26.90 -14.99
C ASN A 409 -8.59 -26.25 -13.99
N TRP A 410 -8.98 -25.08 -13.48
CA TRP A 410 -8.18 -24.27 -12.57
C TRP A 410 -8.99 -23.89 -11.34
N VAL A 411 -8.32 -23.86 -10.19
CA VAL A 411 -8.86 -23.33 -8.93
C VAL A 411 -7.93 -22.25 -8.40
N TYR A 412 -8.50 -21.25 -7.73
CA TYR A 412 -7.71 -20.30 -6.95
C TYR A 412 -6.90 -21.05 -5.90
N PHE A 413 -5.60 -20.77 -5.85
CA PHE A 413 -4.66 -21.35 -4.89
C PHE A 413 -4.16 -20.29 -3.90
N ASN A 414 -5.07 -19.36 -3.59
CA ASN A 414 -4.86 -18.14 -2.79
C ASN A 414 -5.69 -18.19 -1.51
N ASN A 415 -5.94 -19.37 -0.96
CA ASN A 415 -7.05 -19.63 -0.03
C ASN A 415 -6.89 -18.96 1.35
N THR A 416 -5.92 -18.06 1.50
CA THR A 416 -5.54 -17.48 2.78
C THR A 416 -5.30 -15.97 2.66
N ASP A 417 -5.76 -15.23 3.67
CA ASP A 417 -5.45 -13.80 3.90
C ASP A 417 -3.96 -13.55 4.22
N GLN A 418 -3.10 -14.56 4.02
CA GLN A 418 -1.72 -14.60 4.48
C GLN A 418 -0.76 -13.91 3.53
N ILE A 419 -1.08 -13.76 2.23
CA ILE A 419 -0.14 -13.21 1.23
C ILE A 419 -0.41 -11.72 1.01
N PRO A 420 0.48 -10.82 1.47
CA PRO A 420 0.26 -9.38 1.31
C PRO A 420 0.90 -8.85 0.02
N PHE A 421 0.72 -9.54 -1.12
CA PHE A 421 1.35 -9.16 -2.39
C PHE A 421 0.55 -8.06 -3.07
N MET A 422 0.63 -6.83 -2.59
CA MET A 422 -0.12 -5.72 -3.17
C MET A 422 0.65 -4.42 -3.00
N ASN A 423 0.61 -3.53 -3.99
CA ASN A 423 0.98 -2.15 -3.75
C ASN A 423 -0.21 -1.42 -3.17
N ALA A 424 0.00 -0.73 -2.06
CA ALA A 424 -0.93 0.24 -1.51
C ALA A 424 -0.26 1.61 -1.59
N TYR A 425 -0.92 2.59 -2.23
CA TYR A 425 -0.29 3.87 -2.55
C TYR A 425 -0.59 4.98 -1.55
N ARG A 426 -1.88 5.18 -1.25
CA ARG A 426 -2.36 6.09 -0.23
C ARG A 426 -3.39 5.37 0.61
N ILE A 427 -3.40 5.70 1.90
CA ILE A 427 -4.29 5.12 2.89
C ILE A 427 -5.04 6.24 3.60
N SER A 428 -6.23 5.92 4.06
CA SER A 428 -7.06 6.84 4.82
C SER A 428 -7.89 6.08 5.84
N ASN A 429 -8.27 6.74 6.93
CA ASN A 429 -9.10 6.15 7.97
C ASN A 429 -10.35 6.99 8.28
N GLY A 430 -11.39 6.30 8.72
CA GLY A 430 -12.64 6.86 9.21
C GLY A 430 -13.42 5.77 9.95
N LEU A 431 -14.65 5.50 9.51
CA LEU A 431 -15.42 4.35 10.01
C LEU A 431 -14.90 3.00 9.48
N LYS A 432 -14.05 3.03 8.46
CA LYS A 432 -13.29 1.91 7.91
C LYS A 432 -11.84 2.35 7.64
N LEU A 433 -10.99 1.37 7.39
CA LEU A 433 -9.67 1.58 6.81
C LEU A 433 -9.77 1.49 5.29
N PHE A 434 -9.08 2.39 4.59
CA PHE A 434 -9.12 2.50 3.14
C PHE A 434 -7.71 2.51 2.56
N ALA A 435 -7.57 1.88 1.39
CA ALA A 435 -6.33 1.93 0.62
C ALA A 435 -6.63 2.03 -0.88
N GLY A 436 -5.91 2.91 -1.58
CA GLY A 436 -5.76 2.80 -3.03
C GLY A 436 -4.79 1.67 -3.36
N VAL A 437 -5.23 0.72 -4.18
CA VAL A 437 -4.48 -0.51 -4.49
C VAL A 437 -4.38 -0.77 -5.99
N THR A 438 -3.36 -1.55 -6.38
CA THR A 438 -3.16 -1.97 -7.77
C THR A 438 -4.29 -2.86 -8.29
N ASP A 439 -4.69 -2.65 -9.54
CA ASP A 439 -5.66 -3.36 -10.39
C ASP A 439 -7.11 -3.44 -9.88
N ARG A 440 -7.34 -3.25 -8.57
CA ARG A 440 -8.63 -3.46 -7.89
C ARG A 440 -9.26 -2.18 -7.34
N GLY A 441 -8.77 -1.02 -7.73
CA GLY A 441 -9.29 0.28 -7.32
C GLY A 441 -9.00 0.55 -5.85
N PHE A 442 -10.05 0.60 -5.04
CA PHE A 442 -9.96 0.93 -3.62
C PHE A 442 -10.44 -0.23 -2.76
N ALA A 443 -9.63 -0.59 -1.78
CA ALA A 443 -9.99 -1.52 -0.73
C ALA A 443 -10.63 -0.76 0.44
N ALA A 444 -11.70 -1.30 1.01
CA ALA A 444 -12.33 -0.81 2.22
C ALA A 444 -12.49 -1.95 3.23
N ARG A 445 -12.27 -1.65 4.51
CA ARG A 445 -12.21 -2.68 5.54
C ARG A 445 -12.65 -2.22 6.94
N THR A 446 -13.42 -3.05 7.62
CA THR A 446 -13.94 -2.81 8.98
C THR A 446 -13.05 -3.37 10.10
N ALA A 447 -12.45 -4.54 9.88
CA ALA A 447 -11.69 -5.26 10.91
C ALA A 447 -10.18 -4.97 10.90
N ILE A 448 -9.51 -5.26 12.04
CA ILE A 448 -8.06 -5.17 12.23
C ILE A 448 -7.32 -6.45 11.76
N SER A 449 -7.99 -7.61 11.56
CA SER A 449 -7.43 -8.82 10.91
C SER A 449 -8.33 -9.37 9.75
N GLY A 450 -7.76 -9.99 8.70
CA GLY A 450 -8.48 -10.57 7.53
C GLY A 450 -8.57 -9.75 6.23
N PHE A 451 -9.14 -10.33 5.16
CA PHE A 451 -9.38 -9.74 3.83
C PHE A 451 -10.13 -8.40 3.89
N ALA A 452 -10.00 -7.55 2.86
CA ALA A 452 -10.82 -6.33 2.76
C ALA A 452 -12.28 -6.69 2.44
N ASP A 453 -13.23 -6.09 3.17
CA ASP A 453 -14.66 -6.39 3.07
C ASP A 453 -15.25 -6.07 1.69
N SER A 454 -14.68 -5.07 1.00
CA SER A 454 -15.16 -4.62 -0.30
C SER A 454 -14.06 -3.97 -1.12
N PHE A 455 -14.19 -4.14 -2.44
CA PHE A 455 -13.43 -3.41 -3.45
C PHE A 455 -14.39 -2.60 -4.30
N TRP A 456 -13.99 -1.39 -4.64
CA TRP A 456 -14.79 -0.54 -5.51
C TRP A 456 -13.89 0.30 -6.43
N GLY A 457 -14.46 0.71 -7.55
CA GLY A 457 -13.71 1.31 -8.65
C GLY A 457 -13.17 0.27 -9.64
N THR A 458 -12.25 0.71 -10.49
CA THR A 458 -11.58 -0.08 -11.53
C THR A 458 -10.15 0.45 -11.69
N HIS A 459 -9.24 -0.34 -12.27
CA HIS A 459 -7.81 0.00 -12.46
C HIS A 459 -7.08 0.21 -11.12
N ASP A 460 -5.90 0.85 -11.14
CA ASP A 460 -5.16 1.22 -9.94
C ASP A 460 -5.88 2.36 -9.21
N GLY A 461 -6.37 2.13 -7.99
CA GLY A 461 -6.79 3.22 -7.10
C GLY A 461 -5.56 3.84 -6.47
N THR A 462 -5.37 5.15 -6.57
CA THR A 462 -4.17 5.84 -6.08
C THR A 462 -4.44 6.57 -4.78
N SER A 463 -4.90 7.82 -4.85
CA SER A 463 -5.26 8.58 -3.67
C SER A 463 -6.65 8.25 -3.17
N ILE A 464 -6.82 8.20 -1.85
CA ILE A 464 -8.10 7.97 -1.20
C ILE A 464 -8.22 8.87 0.03
N LEU A 465 -9.42 9.36 0.29
CA LEU A 465 -9.75 10.25 1.40
C LEU A 465 -11.13 9.90 1.94
N SER A 466 -11.17 9.42 3.19
CA SER A 466 -12.38 9.39 4.01
C SER A 466 -12.59 10.77 4.61
N LEU A 467 -13.78 11.35 4.46
CA LEU A 467 -14.05 12.70 4.93
C LEU A 467 -14.25 12.73 6.45
N LYS A 468 -13.63 13.69 7.13
CA LYS A 468 -13.68 13.87 8.58
C LYS A 468 -15.06 14.30 9.06
N PHE A 469 -15.69 15.23 8.33
CA PHE A 469 -17.02 15.74 8.72
C PHE A 469 -18.17 14.81 8.31
N ASN A 470 -17.94 13.89 7.38
CA ASN A 470 -18.90 12.87 6.99
C ASN A 470 -18.19 11.59 6.51
N PRO A 471 -17.79 10.69 7.42
CA PRO A 471 -16.98 9.51 7.08
C PRO A 471 -17.75 8.43 6.31
N ASN A 472 -19.05 8.62 6.04
CA ASN A 472 -19.76 7.79 5.06
C ASN A 472 -19.37 8.15 3.62
N ILE A 473 -18.81 9.33 3.41
CA ILE A 473 -18.36 9.78 2.10
C ILE A 473 -16.86 9.53 1.97
N VAL A 474 -16.50 8.77 0.94
CA VAL A 474 -15.11 8.42 0.62
C VAL A 474 -14.85 8.80 -0.82
N ILE A 475 -13.74 9.47 -1.06
CA ILE A 475 -13.36 9.98 -2.37
C ILE A 475 -12.02 9.36 -2.76
N GLY A 476 -11.96 8.81 -3.97
CA GLY A 476 -10.78 8.19 -4.51
C GLY A 476 -10.42 8.75 -5.88
N ASN A 477 -9.13 8.74 -6.21
CA ASN A 477 -8.63 8.98 -7.55
C ASN A 477 -8.06 7.67 -8.12
N CYS A 478 -8.43 7.31 -9.35
CA CYS A 478 -7.73 6.23 -10.04
C CYS A 478 -6.54 6.75 -10.84
N GLY A 479 -5.64 5.84 -11.17
CA GLY A 479 -4.45 6.11 -11.97
C GLY A 479 -4.75 6.81 -13.30
N ALA A 480 -3.68 7.32 -13.91
CA ALA A 480 -3.69 8.27 -15.03
C ALA A 480 -4.25 7.74 -16.37
N ASP A 481 -4.87 6.56 -16.39
CA ASP A 481 -5.57 6.05 -17.58
C ASP A 481 -7.05 6.42 -17.57
N ASP A 482 -7.56 6.83 -16.40
CA ASP A 482 -8.91 7.36 -16.24
C ASP A 482 -8.86 8.76 -15.58
N GLY A 483 -8.00 8.98 -14.56
CA GLY A 483 -7.84 10.27 -13.89
C GLY A 483 -9.11 10.83 -13.21
N ARG A 484 -10.20 10.05 -13.21
CA ARG A 484 -11.52 10.43 -12.70
C ARG A 484 -11.59 10.28 -11.20
N ILE A 485 -12.33 11.20 -10.58
CA ILE A 485 -12.69 11.12 -9.18
C ILE A 485 -13.82 10.10 -9.02
N ARG A 486 -13.65 9.16 -8.11
CA ARG A 486 -14.68 8.20 -7.70
C ARG A 486 -15.15 8.57 -6.32
N ARG A 487 -16.45 8.41 -6.10
CA ARG A 487 -17.09 8.75 -4.83
C ARG A 487 -17.94 7.58 -4.37
N SER A 488 -17.86 7.29 -3.08
CA SER A 488 -18.76 6.42 -2.34
C SER A 488 -19.52 7.27 -1.31
N THR A 489 -20.80 7.00 -1.11
CA THR A 489 -21.66 7.65 -0.08
C THR A 489 -22.05 6.71 1.06
N ASN A 490 -21.56 5.47 1.04
CA ASN A 490 -21.92 4.42 1.97
C ASN A 490 -20.68 3.75 2.59
N ASN A 491 -19.67 4.56 2.95
CA ASN A 491 -18.46 4.14 3.68
C ASN A 491 -17.63 3.07 2.91
N GLY A 492 -17.55 3.22 1.58
CA GLY A 492 -16.79 2.36 0.67
C GLY A 492 -17.37 0.97 0.45
N ASN A 493 -18.66 0.77 0.76
CA ASN A 493 -19.35 -0.49 0.46
C ASN A 493 -19.61 -0.64 -1.05
N SER A 494 -19.86 0.46 -1.75
CA SER A 494 -20.00 0.47 -3.21
C SER A 494 -19.60 1.81 -3.82
N LEU A 495 -19.27 1.80 -5.11
CA LEU A 495 -19.15 3.02 -5.88
C LEU A 495 -20.53 3.67 -6.03
N ASP A 496 -20.66 4.95 -5.68
CA ASP A 496 -21.87 5.75 -5.93
C ASP A 496 -21.79 6.35 -7.33
N ASN A 497 -20.75 7.15 -7.60
CA ASN A 497 -20.61 7.88 -8.86
C ASN A 497 -19.14 8.03 -9.31
N VAL A 498 -18.96 8.14 -10.62
CA VAL A 498 -17.73 8.63 -11.25
C VAL A 498 -17.96 10.10 -11.61
N VAL A 499 -17.15 11.00 -11.05
CA VAL A 499 -17.28 12.45 -11.19
C VAL A 499 -16.14 12.98 -12.05
N LEU A 500 -16.49 13.71 -13.11
CA LEU A 500 -15.52 14.34 -14.00
C LEU A 500 -15.11 15.72 -13.47
N LEU A 501 -13.82 16.00 -13.49
CA LEU A 501 -13.30 17.33 -13.21
C LEU A 501 -13.49 18.24 -14.43
N PRO A 502 -14.02 19.46 -14.27
CA PRO A 502 -14.21 20.37 -15.40
C PRO A 502 -12.90 20.68 -16.14
N GLY A 503 -12.89 20.54 -17.47
CA GLY A 503 -11.74 20.93 -18.30
C GLY A 503 -10.51 20.01 -18.21
N VAL A 504 -10.63 18.84 -17.55
CA VAL A 504 -9.65 17.76 -17.63
C VAL A 504 -10.10 16.79 -18.73
N TRP A 505 -9.28 16.61 -19.75
CA TRP A 505 -9.47 15.55 -20.75
C TRP A 505 -8.85 14.25 -20.21
N ASP A 506 -9.51 13.11 -20.43
CA ASP A 506 -9.04 11.77 -20.01
C ASP A 506 -7.53 11.61 -20.31
N GLY A 507 -6.76 11.16 -19.32
CA GLY A 507 -5.33 10.84 -19.49
C GLY A 507 -4.29 11.81 -18.91
N GLY A 508 -4.69 12.77 -18.06
CA GLY A 508 -3.78 13.75 -17.45
C GLY A 508 -2.67 13.11 -16.59
N ASN A 509 -1.40 13.38 -16.95
CA ASN A 509 -0.14 12.74 -16.54
C ASN A 509 0.17 12.54 -15.02
N ASP A 510 -0.71 12.91 -14.10
CA ASP A 510 -0.47 12.76 -12.67
C ASP A 510 -1.03 11.43 -12.18
N TRP A 511 -0.15 10.43 -12.06
CA TRP A 511 -0.50 9.08 -11.60
C TRP A 511 -1.24 9.11 -10.25
N ILE A 512 -0.68 9.82 -9.28
CA ILE A 512 -1.30 10.06 -7.97
C ILE A 512 -1.76 11.51 -7.90
N GLY A 513 -3.08 11.73 -7.90
CA GLY A 513 -3.68 13.05 -7.68
C GLY A 513 -3.78 13.40 -6.20
N VAL A 514 -3.68 14.68 -5.83
CA VAL A 514 -3.82 15.10 -4.41
C VAL A 514 -5.29 15.21 -4.02
N LEU A 515 -5.64 14.81 -2.80
CA LEU A 515 -6.98 14.99 -2.21
C LEU A 515 -6.81 15.51 -0.78
N THR A 516 -7.56 16.55 -0.43
CA THR A 516 -7.59 17.05 0.96
C THR A 516 -8.94 17.68 1.28
N GLU A 517 -9.37 17.58 2.53
CA GLU A 517 -10.58 18.24 3.04
C GLU A 517 -10.18 19.54 3.75
N HIS A 518 -11.01 20.58 3.61
CA HIS A 518 -10.81 21.82 4.35
C HIS A 518 -10.88 21.56 5.85
N PRO A 519 -9.96 22.09 6.68
CA PRO A 519 -9.84 21.69 8.09
C PRO A 519 -11.06 22.04 8.96
N THR A 520 -11.84 23.06 8.56
CA THR A 520 -12.94 23.63 9.35
C THR A 520 -14.27 23.81 8.60
N SER A 521 -14.35 23.47 7.31
CA SER A 521 -15.52 23.75 6.47
C SER A 521 -16.10 22.44 5.91
N PRO A 522 -17.17 21.88 6.51
CA PRO A 522 -17.78 20.63 6.06
C PRO A 522 -18.17 20.65 4.59
N GLY A 523 -17.82 19.60 3.85
CA GLY A 523 -18.15 19.44 2.43
C GLY A 523 -17.19 20.12 1.45
N TYR A 524 -16.18 20.85 1.95
CA TYR A 524 -15.17 21.52 1.14
C TYR A 524 -13.98 20.60 0.91
N ILE A 525 -13.77 20.14 -0.32
CA ILE A 525 -12.68 19.23 -0.69
C ILE A 525 -11.90 19.83 -1.86
N TYR A 526 -10.59 19.62 -1.86
CA TYR A 526 -9.67 20.17 -2.84
C TYR A 526 -8.86 19.07 -3.53
N THR A 527 -8.60 19.27 -4.81
CA THR A 527 -7.64 18.49 -5.61
C THR A 527 -6.90 19.42 -6.55
N ALA A 528 -5.64 19.11 -6.89
CA ALA A 528 -4.85 19.84 -7.86
C ALA A 528 -4.43 18.90 -8.97
N ARG A 529 -4.52 19.34 -10.23
CA ARG A 529 -4.19 18.54 -11.41
C ARG A 529 -3.41 19.34 -12.42
N ARG A 530 -2.42 18.69 -13.03
CA ARG A 530 -1.79 19.18 -14.24
C ARG A 530 -2.75 19.04 -15.41
N ASN A 531 -2.91 20.12 -16.19
CA ASN A 531 -3.71 20.07 -17.41
C ASN A 531 -2.79 19.83 -18.63
N THR A 532 -2.94 18.68 -19.27
CA THR A 532 -2.16 18.29 -20.47
C THR A 532 -2.59 19.16 -21.65
N GLY A 533 -1.90 20.29 -21.81
CA GLY A 533 -2.21 21.31 -22.82
C GLY A 533 -2.08 22.74 -22.30
N ARG A 534 -1.90 22.92 -20.99
CA ARG A 534 -1.62 24.22 -20.36
C ARG A 534 -0.29 24.20 -19.61
N THR A 535 0.28 25.37 -19.42
CA THR A 535 1.50 25.60 -18.63
C THR A 535 1.20 25.86 -17.16
N GLU A 536 0.05 25.37 -16.69
CA GLU A 536 -0.49 25.68 -15.37
C GLU A 536 -1.08 24.43 -14.71
N ILE A 537 -1.06 24.43 -13.38
CA ILE A 537 -1.73 23.46 -12.53
C ILE A 537 -3.07 24.08 -12.12
N ASP A 538 -4.14 23.35 -12.40
CA ASP A 538 -5.51 23.72 -12.06
C ASP A 538 -5.84 23.22 -10.65
N ILE A 539 -6.49 24.07 -9.86
CA ILE A 539 -6.95 23.74 -8.50
C ILE A 539 -8.47 23.65 -8.53
N TYR A 540 -8.97 22.52 -8.07
CA TYR A 540 -10.38 22.19 -8.05
C TYR A 540 -10.89 22.18 -6.62
N ARG A 541 -12.10 22.68 -6.43
CA ARG A 541 -12.82 22.63 -5.16
C ARG A 541 -14.21 22.05 -5.35
N SER A 542 -14.62 21.17 -4.45
CA SER A 542 -16.02 20.82 -4.20
C SER A 542 -16.50 21.52 -2.93
N THR A 543 -17.80 21.85 -2.87
CA THR A 543 -18.47 22.38 -1.66
C THR A 543 -19.68 21.52 -1.25
N ASP A 544 -19.83 20.34 -1.85
CA ASP A 544 -20.98 19.44 -1.73
C ASP A 544 -20.54 17.98 -1.52
N TYR A 545 -19.44 17.81 -0.76
CA TYR A 545 -18.87 16.49 -0.44
C TYR A 545 -18.46 15.68 -1.68
N GLY A 546 -17.88 16.35 -2.67
CA GLY A 546 -17.31 15.74 -3.87
C GLY A 546 -18.32 15.37 -4.96
N ALA A 547 -19.59 15.80 -4.83
CA ALA A 547 -20.62 15.53 -5.82
C ALA A 547 -20.44 16.39 -7.09
N SER A 548 -19.94 17.61 -6.94
CA SER A 548 -19.54 18.49 -8.04
C SER A 548 -18.25 19.24 -7.72
N TRP A 549 -17.57 19.69 -8.78
CA TRP A 549 -16.28 20.39 -8.68
C TRP A 549 -16.28 21.65 -9.53
N ILE A 550 -15.65 22.69 -9.02
CA ILE A 550 -15.39 23.95 -9.73
C ILE A 550 -13.88 24.22 -9.76
N THR A 551 -13.42 24.99 -10.75
CA THR A 551 -12.02 25.44 -10.89
C THR A 551 -12.00 26.93 -11.27
N ASN A 552 -10.83 27.45 -11.67
CA ASN A 552 -10.55 28.81 -12.15
C ASN A 552 -11.77 29.54 -12.78
N PRO A 553 -12.01 30.83 -12.46
CA PRO A 553 -11.10 31.77 -11.77
C PRO A 553 -11.19 31.79 -10.24
N VAL A 554 -12.00 30.93 -9.64
CA VAL A 554 -12.27 30.99 -8.19
C VAL A 554 -11.05 30.63 -7.32
N PHE A 555 -10.09 29.83 -7.82
CA PHE A 555 -8.93 29.28 -7.09
C PHE A 555 -7.56 29.59 -7.70
N GLY A 556 -7.49 30.61 -8.58
CA GLY A 556 -6.28 30.92 -9.34
C GLY A 556 -5.76 29.71 -10.14
N SER A 557 -4.50 29.78 -10.55
CA SER A 557 -3.72 28.67 -11.09
C SER A 557 -2.26 28.84 -10.68
N VAL A 558 -1.50 27.75 -10.69
CA VAL A 558 -0.07 27.77 -10.38
C VAL A 558 0.71 27.57 -11.67
N SER A 559 1.66 28.47 -11.96
CA SER A 559 2.50 28.36 -13.14
C SER A 559 3.43 27.15 -13.04
N GLY A 560 3.40 26.28 -14.06
CA GLY A 560 4.25 25.10 -14.15
C GLY A 560 3.55 23.90 -14.77
N THR A 561 4.35 22.96 -15.28
CA THR A 561 3.89 21.69 -15.86
C THR A 561 4.21 20.48 -14.97
N ARG A 562 4.63 20.72 -13.72
CA ARG A 562 5.05 19.68 -12.77
C ARG A 562 3.85 18.94 -12.16
N SER A 563 4.06 17.72 -11.69
CA SER A 563 3.02 17.00 -10.94
C SER A 563 2.82 17.65 -9.56
N PRO A 564 1.58 17.97 -9.16
CA PRO A 564 1.21 18.20 -7.77
C PRO A 564 1.54 16.97 -6.92
N GLN A 565 2.16 17.17 -5.76
CA GLN A 565 2.55 16.07 -4.86
C GLN A 565 1.75 16.07 -3.58
N ASN A 566 1.55 17.25 -2.99
CA ASN A 566 0.74 17.41 -1.80
C ASN A 566 0.07 18.78 -1.78
N PHE A 567 -1.12 18.83 -1.19
CA PHE A 567 -1.91 20.04 -0.96
C PHE A 567 -2.37 20.00 0.50
N THR A 568 -2.01 21.02 1.29
CA THR A 568 -2.36 21.06 2.72
C THR A 568 -2.67 22.48 3.19
N PHE A 569 -3.49 22.57 4.24
CA PHE A 569 -3.90 23.81 4.89
C PHE A 569 -3.11 24.02 6.18
N SER A 570 -2.88 25.26 6.57
CA SER A 570 -2.61 25.54 7.98
C SER A 570 -3.85 25.21 8.81
N SER A 571 -3.63 24.49 9.89
CA SER A 571 -4.63 24.15 10.89
C SER A 571 -5.10 25.36 11.69
N LYS A 572 -4.24 26.36 11.89
CA LYS A 572 -4.57 27.63 12.59
C LYS A 572 -5.23 28.65 11.69
N ASN A 573 -4.79 28.78 10.44
CA ASN A 573 -5.36 29.71 9.48
C ASN A 573 -5.57 29.04 8.11
N PRO A 574 -6.80 28.58 7.80
CA PRO A 574 -7.09 27.91 6.53
C PRO A 574 -6.96 28.79 5.28
N ASP A 575 -6.78 30.11 5.42
CA ASP A 575 -6.38 30.96 4.28
C ASP A 575 -4.93 30.71 3.85
N ILE A 576 -4.11 30.14 4.74
CA ILE A 576 -2.75 29.72 4.43
C ILE A 576 -2.79 28.29 3.89
N VAL A 577 -2.39 28.15 2.63
CA VAL A 577 -2.44 26.88 1.90
C VAL A 577 -1.10 26.63 1.22
N TYR A 578 -0.63 25.39 1.25
CA TYR A 578 0.60 24.96 0.60
C TYR A 578 0.32 23.95 -0.50
N LEU A 579 0.99 24.11 -1.63
CA LEU A 579 0.99 23.16 -2.75
C LEU A 579 2.44 22.86 -3.14
N SER A 580 2.86 21.61 -2.98
CA SER A 580 4.14 21.15 -3.51
C SER A 580 3.99 20.55 -4.90
N THR A 581 4.99 20.78 -5.73
CA THR A 581 5.09 20.23 -7.07
C THR A 581 6.48 19.66 -7.28
N SER A 582 6.57 18.54 -8.00
CA SER A 582 7.84 17.91 -8.36
C SER A 582 7.68 17.14 -9.66
N GLY A 583 8.78 17.01 -10.40
CA GLY A 583 8.85 16.22 -11.62
C GLY A 583 9.70 16.89 -12.69
N TYR A 584 9.70 16.26 -13.85
CA TYR A 584 10.38 16.74 -15.05
C TYR A 584 9.41 17.61 -15.84
N ASP A 585 9.86 18.76 -16.33
CA ASP A 585 9.01 19.62 -17.17
C ASP A 585 8.72 18.93 -18.53
N GLY A 586 7.69 19.37 -19.27
CA GLY A 586 7.43 19.00 -20.66
C GLY A 586 6.98 17.55 -20.98
N PRO A 587 6.61 17.26 -22.24
CA PRO A 587 6.11 15.94 -22.67
C PRO A 587 7.21 14.88 -22.87
N ASN A 588 8.48 15.28 -23.01
CA ASN A 588 9.63 14.39 -23.27
C ASN A 588 10.60 14.42 -22.08
N TRP A 589 10.25 13.71 -21.01
CA TRP A 589 10.90 13.81 -19.71
C TRP A 589 12.35 13.28 -19.66
N TYR A 590 12.75 12.39 -20.58
CA TYR A 590 14.10 11.77 -20.62
C TYR A 590 15.23 12.70 -21.12
N THR A 591 14.92 13.96 -21.47
CA THR A 591 15.90 14.96 -21.89
C THR A 591 15.88 16.22 -21.01
N GLN A 592 15.25 16.19 -19.84
CA GLN A 592 14.91 17.41 -19.08
C GLN A 592 15.40 17.37 -17.64
N TYR A 593 15.70 18.54 -17.09
CA TYR A 593 16.17 18.69 -15.72
C TYR A 593 15.01 18.51 -14.72
N PHE A 594 15.25 17.73 -13.66
CA PHE A 594 14.35 17.61 -12.53
C PHE A 594 14.10 18.99 -11.86
N LYS A 595 12.83 19.30 -11.59
CA LYS A 595 12.43 20.52 -10.87
C LYS A 595 11.41 20.24 -9.78
N ARG A 596 11.45 21.08 -8.76
CA ARG A 596 10.47 21.13 -7.68
C ARG A 596 10.10 22.57 -7.34
N ALA A 597 8.95 22.74 -6.72
CA ALA A 597 8.54 24.01 -6.15
C ALA A 597 7.55 23.80 -5.00
N LEU A 598 7.65 24.65 -3.99
CA LEU A 598 6.61 24.84 -2.97
C LEU A 598 5.92 26.17 -3.25
N TYR A 599 4.59 26.16 -3.30
CA TYR A 599 3.78 27.36 -3.42
C TYR A 599 2.99 27.57 -2.14
N LYS A 600 2.83 28.83 -1.75
CA LYS A 600 2.02 29.27 -0.63
C LYS A 600 0.93 30.24 -1.12
N SER A 601 -0.28 30.02 -0.66
CA SER A 601 -1.37 30.98 -0.70
C SER A 601 -1.59 31.55 0.71
N THR A 602 -2.01 32.80 0.80
CA THR A 602 -2.40 33.47 2.06
C THR A 602 -3.84 34.02 1.99
N ASN A 603 -4.62 33.56 1.00
CA ASN A 603 -5.99 33.99 0.73
C ASN A 603 -6.87 32.81 0.27
N GLY A 604 -6.71 31.65 0.91
CA GLY A 604 -7.56 30.48 0.69
C GLY A 604 -7.43 29.85 -0.69
N GLY A 605 -6.28 30.06 -1.34
CA GLY A 605 -5.99 29.54 -2.68
C GLY A 605 -6.36 30.48 -3.82
N ALA A 606 -6.81 31.71 -3.58
CA ALA A 606 -7.15 32.65 -4.66
C ALA A 606 -5.92 33.11 -5.47
N SER A 607 -4.75 33.20 -4.83
CA SER A 607 -3.45 33.46 -5.48
C SER A 607 -2.31 32.71 -4.81
N TRP A 608 -1.25 32.44 -5.57
CA TRP A 608 -0.12 31.60 -5.15
C TRP A 608 1.22 32.29 -5.40
N LEU A 609 2.10 32.20 -4.41
CA LEU A 609 3.48 32.69 -4.49
C LEU A 609 4.45 31.53 -4.33
N LEU A 610 5.55 31.57 -5.07
CA LEU A 610 6.65 30.62 -4.90
C LEU A 610 7.30 30.85 -3.53
N THR A 611 7.40 29.79 -2.74
CA THR A 611 8.08 29.78 -1.44
C THR A 611 9.55 29.44 -1.63
N PRO A 612 10.49 30.27 -1.11
CA PRO A 612 11.91 29.97 -1.20
C PRO A 612 12.26 28.72 -0.39
N LEU A 613 13.13 27.87 -0.95
CA LEU A 613 13.76 26.77 -0.23
C LEU A 613 15.19 27.18 0.13
N VAL A 614 15.31 27.95 1.21
CA VAL A 614 16.59 28.50 1.72
C VAL A 614 16.77 28.07 3.17
N SER A 615 17.97 27.62 3.54
CA SER A 615 18.29 27.25 4.92
C SER A 615 18.29 28.46 5.86
N GLU A 616 17.93 28.29 7.13
CA GLU A 616 17.91 29.39 8.11
C GLU A 616 19.24 30.14 8.23
N ASP A 617 20.37 29.43 8.20
CA ASP A 617 21.70 30.04 8.33
C ASP A 617 22.34 30.46 6.98
N ASP A 618 21.66 30.22 5.85
CA ASP A 618 22.19 30.41 4.48
C ASP A 618 23.55 29.70 4.21
N THR A 619 23.92 28.76 5.08
CA THR A 619 25.17 27.98 5.00
C THR A 619 24.99 26.64 4.31
N GLU A 620 23.76 26.14 4.19
CA GLU A 620 23.43 24.82 3.63
C GLU A 620 22.61 24.96 2.34
N THR A 621 23.14 24.40 1.24
CA THR A 621 22.37 24.27 0.00
C THR A 621 21.42 23.09 0.11
N ILE A 622 20.10 23.33 0.12
CA ILE A 622 19.09 22.27 0.14
C ILE A 622 19.16 21.49 -1.19
N PRO A 623 19.49 20.18 -1.20
CA PRO A 623 19.65 19.40 -2.42
C PRO A 623 18.36 19.35 -3.23
N ASN A 624 18.44 19.41 -4.57
CA ASN A 624 17.29 19.42 -5.47
C ASN A 624 16.61 18.02 -5.60
N LEU A 625 16.08 17.50 -4.50
CA LEU A 625 15.33 16.24 -4.38
C LEU A 625 13.83 16.39 -4.58
N TYR A 626 13.15 15.27 -4.84
CA TYR A 626 11.71 15.21 -5.05
C TYR A 626 10.92 15.50 -3.77
N ILE A 627 10.05 16.51 -3.76
CA ILE A 627 9.18 16.79 -2.59
C ILE A 627 8.05 15.76 -2.57
N THR A 628 7.92 15.00 -1.49
CA THR A 628 6.91 13.94 -1.37
C THR A 628 5.72 14.35 -0.50
N ARG A 629 5.94 15.13 0.57
CA ARG A 629 4.89 15.61 1.48
C ARG A 629 5.15 17.03 1.96
N VAL A 630 4.05 17.74 2.22
CA VAL A 630 4.03 18.95 3.04
C VAL A 630 3.12 18.68 4.22
N VAL A 631 3.59 18.94 5.44
CA VAL A 631 2.80 18.71 6.66
C VAL A 631 2.79 19.97 7.49
N THR A 632 1.61 20.40 7.92
CA THR A 632 1.41 21.51 8.84
C THR A 632 1.12 20.94 10.22
N ILE A 633 1.86 21.40 11.23
CA ILE A 633 1.70 20.98 12.62
C ILE A 633 1.46 22.23 13.48
N PRO A 634 0.38 22.26 14.29
CA PRO A 634 0.16 23.37 15.20
C PRO A 634 1.35 23.59 16.13
N SER A 635 1.88 24.81 16.16
CA SER A 635 2.92 25.16 17.14
C SER A 635 2.38 25.00 18.57
N SER A 636 3.24 24.49 19.46
CA SER A 636 2.97 24.31 20.90
C SER A 636 2.56 25.62 21.58
N ASN A 637 3.00 26.76 21.03
CA ASN A 637 2.57 28.07 21.47
C ASN A 637 1.58 28.65 20.46
N SER A 638 0.38 28.96 20.95
CA SER A 638 -0.75 29.43 20.15
C SER A 638 -0.46 30.74 19.39
N ASN A 639 0.49 31.56 19.87
CA ASN A 639 0.85 32.83 19.28
C ASN A 639 1.78 32.71 18.06
N TYR A 640 2.41 31.54 17.86
CA TYR A 640 3.23 31.28 16.68
C TYR A 640 2.40 30.58 15.60
N PRO A 641 2.77 30.75 14.32
CA PRO A 641 2.11 30.04 13.24
C PRO A 641 2.34 28.52 13.32
N ASP A 642 1.71 27.78 12.42
CA ASP A 642 2.00 26.35 12.27
C ASP A 642 3.45 26.13 11.85
N GLU A 643 4.05 25.07 12.39
CA GLU A 643 5.30 24.52 11.88
C GLU A 643 4.99 23.83 10.54
N VAL A 644 5.86 24.03 9.54
CA VAL A 644 5.72 23.41 8.21
C VAL A 644 6.87 22.45 8.00
N TYR A 645 6.56 21.23 7.60
CA TYR A 645 7.53 20.18 7.33
C TYR A 645 7.49 19.77 5.86
N LEU A 646 8.66 19.50 5.29
CA LEU A 646 8.82 18.93 3.95
C LEU A 646 9.58 17.62 4.04
N THR A 647 9.13 16.64 3.27
CA THR A 647 9.86 15.38 3.06
C THR A 647 10.36 15.27 1.63
N PHE A 648 11.49 14.59 1.47
CA PHE A 648 12.16 14.45 0.19
C PHE A 648 12.49 12.98 -0.16
N SER A 649 12.18 12.59 -1.39
CA SER A 649 12.61 11.34 -2.02
C SER A 649 13.79 11.57 -2.96
N GLY A 650 14.62 10.53 -3.08
CA GLY A 650 15.87 10.50 -3.84
C GLY A 650 16.99 9.91 -3.00
N PHE A 651 18.12 9.59 -3.64
CA PHE A 651 19.37 9.28 -2.96
C PHE A 651 20.37 10.38 -3.31
N TYR A 652 21.25 10.75 -2.39
CA TYR A 652 22.23 11.81 -2.65
C TYR A 652 23.63 11.43 -2.15
N THR A 653 24.65 11.93 -2.85
CA THR A 653 26.06 11.83 -2.45
C THR A 653 26.45 13.10 -1.68
N GLY A 654 26.44 13.07 -0.35
CA GLY A 654 26.89 14.21 0.46
C GLY A 654 26.73 13.97 1.95
N THR A 655 27.44 14.73 2.77
CA THR A 655 27.30 14.71 4.23
C THR A 655 26.25 15.73 4.66
N ASN A 656 25.29 15.33 5.50
CA ASN A 656 24.36 16.18 6.25
C ASN A 656 23.17 16.87 5.54
N LEU A 657 22.78 16.54 4.31
CA LEU A 657 21.63 17.23 3.68
C LEU A 657 20.33 16.43 3.81
N GLY A 658 19.39 16.94 4.60
CA GLY A 658 18.28 16.14 5.12
C GLY A 658 17.17 15.79 4.15
N HIS A 659 16.57 14.60 4.36
CA HIS A 659 15.31 14.22 3.74
C HIS A 659 14.09 14.86 4.41
N ILE A 660 14.28 15.54 5.54
CA ILE A 660 13.21 16.22 6.26
C ILE A 660 13.68 17.62 6.64
N LEU A 661 12.91 18.62 6.21
CA LEU A 661 13.08 20.01 6.59
C LEU A 661 11.89 20.48 7.42
N LYS A 662 12.16 21.36 8.38
CA LYS A 662 11.20 22.01 9.24
C LYS A 662 11.29 23.53 9.07
N SER A 663 10.17 24.22 9.07
CA SER A 663 10.08 25.68 9.15
C SER A 663 9.17 26.07 10.32
N THR A 664 9.59 27.04 11.11
CA THR A 664 8.82 27.60 12.24
C THR A 664 8.21 28.96 11.93
N ASN A 665 8.42 29.46 10.70
CA ASN A 665 7.99 30.78 10.24
C ASN A 665 7.23 30.70 8.91
N GLU A 666 6.37 29.68 8.78
CA GLU A 666 5.47 29.47 7.64
C GLU A 666 6.16 29.27 6.28
N GLY A 667 7.35 28.66 6.28
CA GLY A 667 8.09 28.31 5.07
C GLY A 667 9.05 29.40 4.56
N ASN A 668 9.32 30.45 5.34
CA ASN A 668 10.26 31.50 4.92
C ASN A 668 11.72 31.02 4.96
N ASN A 669 12.09 30.24 5.98
CA ASN A 669 13.37 29.55 6.08
C ASN A 669 13.17 28.11 6.58
N TRP A 670 14.22 27.29 6.41
CA TRP A 670 14.16 25.86 6.67
C TRP A 670 15.34 25.38 7.52
N ILE A 671 15.03 24.51 8.48
CA ILE A 671 15.95 23.82 9.37
C ILE A 671 15.97 22.36 8.97
N ASN A 672 17.15 21.81 8.78
CA ASN A 672 17.34 20.39 8.54
C ASN A 672 17.20 19.60 9.83
N ILE A 673 16.30 18.61 9.84
CA ILE A 673 16.03 17.76 11.01
C ILE A 673 16.24 16.27 10.71
N ASN A 674 17.20 15.97 9.82
CA ASN A 674 17.49 14.60 9.44
C ASN A 674 18.09 13.77 10.59
N GLY A 675 18.88 14.41 11.47
CA GLY A 675 19.56 13.71 12.57
C GLY A 675 20.34 12.49 12.05
N ASN A 676 20.06 11.32 12.63
CA ASN A 676 20.60 10.01 12.23
C ASN A 676 19.67 9.20 11.29
N LEU A 677 18.67 9.81 10.65
CA LEU A 677 17.80 9.12 9.70
C LEU A 677 18.63 8.56 8.52
N PRO A 678 18.43 7.30 8.09
CA PRO A 678 19.14 6.75 6.95
C PRO A 678 18.98 7.61 5.69
N ASN A 679 20.00 7.67 4.84
CA ASN A 679 19.96 8.29 3.52
C ASN A 679 19.11 7.44 2.57
N SER A 680 17.80 7.55 2.76
CA SER A 680 16.77 6.77 2.11
C SER A 680 15.62 7.70 1.78
N PRO A 681 14.96 7.55 0.61
CA PRO A 681 13.76 8.29 0.27
C PRO A 681 12.77 8.35 1.43
N VAL A 682 12.34 9.56 1.80
CA VAL A 682 11.23 9.76 2.74
C VAL A 682 9.98 10.06 1.95
N ASN A 683 9.01 9.15 1.96
CA ASN A 683 7.80 9.22 1.14
C ASN A 683 6.64 9.94 1.85
N ASP A 684 6.62 9.92 3.18
CA ASP A 684 5.57 10.54 3.98
C ASP A 684 6.05 10.88 5.40
N LEU A 685 5.34 11.79 6.07
CA LEU A 685 5.55 12.18 7.46
C LEU A 685 4.20 12.36 8.12
N VAL A 686 3.99 11.67 9.24
CA VAL A 686 2.82 11.86 10.11
C VAL A 686 3.25 12.18 11.52
N TRP A 687 2.31 12.66 12.31
CA TRP A 687 2.56 13.05 13.68
C TRP A 687 1.36 12.75 14.58
N TRP A 688 1.63 12.56 15.86
CA TRP A 688 0.63 12.50 16.91
C TRP A 688 1.16 13.14 18.20
N ASN A 689 0.27 13.41 19.13
CA ASN A 689 0.62 14.03 20.40
C ASN A 689 0.95 12.96 21.44
N ALA A 690 1.92 13.26 22.29
CA ALA A 690 2.18 12.46 23.49
C ALA A 690 1.24 12.85 24.65
N GLU A 691 0.78 14.10 24.68
CA GLU A 691 -0.14 14.61 25.72
C GLU A 691 -0.91 15.88 25.27
N CYS A 692 -2.08 16.14 25.88
CA CYS A 692 -2.78 17.41 25.69
C CYS A 692 -1.98 18.58 26.29
N GLY A 693 -1.86 19.70 25.56
CA GLY A 693 -1.32 20.96 26.11
C GLY A 693 0.19 21.04 26.36
N THR A 694 0.94 19.93 26.27
CA THR A 694 2.41 19.95 26.51
C THR A 694 3.23 20.42 25.30
N GLY A 695 2.64 20.38 24.11
CA GLY A 695 3.35 20.62 22.85
C GLY A 695 4.27 19.48 22.42
N GLN A 696 4.34 18.38 23.20
CA GLN A 696 5.12 17.21 22.84
C GLN A 696 4.44 16.44 21.71
N LYS A 697 5.21 16.15 20.68
CA LYS A 697 4.77 15.40 19.50
C LYS A 697 5.76 14.30 19.18
N THR A 698 5.25 13.23 18.59
CA THR A 698 6.06 12.21 17.92
C THR A 698 5.89 12.39 16.43
N LEU A 699 7.00 12.38 15.70
CA LEU A 699 7.04 12.35 14.25
C LEU A 699 7.31 10.91 13.80
N ALA A 700 6.66 10.46 12.73
CA ALA A 700 6.98 9.19 12.07
C ALA A 700 7.19 9.42 10.57
N ALA A 701 8.36 9.00 10.09
CA ALA A 701 8.79 9.11 8.70
C ALA A 701 8.67 7.76 8.00
N ALA A 702 7.99 7.75 6.85
CA ALA A 702 7.91 6.60 5.95
C ALA A 702 9.11 6.60 5.02
N THR A 703 9.94 5.55 5.07
CA THR A 703 11.14 5.47 4.22
C THR A 703 11.17 4.22 3.36
N ASP A 704 12.14 4.16 2.45
CA ASP A 704 12.37 2.97 1.63
C ASP A 704 12.90 1.76 2.42
N VAL A 705 13.39 2.01 3.63
CA VAL A 705 14.02 1.00 4.50
C VAL A 705 13.26 0.81 5.82
N GLY A 706 12.08 1.40 5.99
CA GLY A 706 11.20 1.16 7.14
C GLY A 706 10.44 2.39 7.62
N VAL A 707 9.90 2.33 8.84
CA VAL A 707 9.28 3.48 9.50
C VAL A 707 10.16 3.90 10.67
N PHE A 708 10.56 5.17 10.68
CA PHE A 708 11.38 5.75 11.73
C PHE A 708 10.58 6.78 12.49
N SER A 709 10.88 6.96 13.77
CA SER A 709 10.16 7.87 14.64
C SER A 709 11.09 8.73 15.49
N SER A 710 10.64 9.94 15.80
CA SER A 710 11.37 10.91 16.60
C SER A 710 10.45 11.56 17.62
N THR A 711 10.90 11.61 18.87
CA THR A 711 10.22 12.27 20.00
C THR A 711 10.92 13.56 20.43
N ASN A 712 11.96 13.98 19.70
CA ASN A 712 12.82 15.12 20.00
C ASN A 712 12.96 16.06 18.79
N ASP A 713 11.87 16.27 18.07
CA ASP A 713 11.78 17.18 16.92
C ASP A 713 12.78 16.89 15.79
N GLY A 714 13.12 15.61 15.58
CA GLY A 714 14.00 15.15 14.50
C GLY A 714 15.50 15.20 14.82
N LEU A 715 15.88 15.55 16.05
CA LEU A 715 17.29 15.49 16.48
C LEU A 715 17.84 14.06 16.40
N SER A 716 17.01 13.07 16.74
CA SER A 716 17.31 11.66 16.48
C SER A 716 16.05 10.85 16.15
N TRP A 717 16.28 9.76 15.42
CA TRP A 717 15.30 8.85 14.85
C TRP A 717 15.60 7.42 15.28
N GLN A 718 14.52 6.68 15.55
CA GLN A 718 14.53 5.30 16.01
C GLN A 718 13.63 4.46 15.11
N LEU A 719 13.96 3.19 14.89
CA LEU A 719 13.09 2.30 14.12
C LEU A 719 11.79 2.06 14.93
N LEU A 720 10.64 2.27 14.29
CA LEU A 720 9.33 2.14 14.92
C LEU A 720 8.89 0.67 14.88
N ALA A 721 9.00 -0.05 16.00
CA ALA A 721 8.57 -1.45 16.20
C ALA A 721 9.20 -2.52 15.27
N GLN A 722 9.02 -3.79 15.62
CA GLN A 722 9.59 -4.94 14.90
C GLN A 722 8.64 -5.49 13.82
N ASN A 723 9.16 -6.39 12.97
CA ASN A 723 8.43 -7.19 11.99
C ASN A 723 7.90 -6.48 10.73
N LEU A 724 8.15 -5.18 10.55
CA LEU A 724 7.91 -4.56 9.25
C LEU A 724 8.97 -5.05 8.24
N PRO A 725 8.56 -5.62 7.09
CA PRO A 725 9.49 -6.09 6.07
C PRO A 725 10.29 -4.92 5.48
N MET A 726 11.47 -5.22 4.94
CA MET A 726 12.28 -4.25 4.20
C MET A 726 11.66 -3.97 2.83
N ALA A 727 10.64 -3.12 2.82
CA ALA A 727 9.96 -2.66 1.64
C ALA A 727 9.70 -1.15 1.73
N PRO A 728 9.64 -0.45 0.59
CA PRO A 728 9.29 0.96 0.56
C PRO A 728 7.92 1.23 1.15
N VAL A 729 7.91 2.10 2.17
CA VAL A 729 6.69 2.58 2.82
C VAL A 729 6.27 3.88 2.15
N LEU A 730 5.07 3.91 1.56
CA LEU A 730 4.63 4.96 0.64
C LEU A 730 3.76 6.04 1.29
N ASP A 731 3.05 5.70 2.36
CA ASP A 731 2.10 6.57 3.05
C ASP A 731 1.85 5.98 4.44
N LEU A 732 1.71 6.85 5.43
CA LEU A 732 1.37 6.53 6.82
C LEU A 732 0.04 7.17 7.16
N GLU A 733 -0.73 6.52 8.05
CA GLU A 733 -1.98 7.07 8.54
C GLU A 733 -2.13 6.79 10.03
N TYR A 734 -2.30 7.86 10.83
CA TYR A 734 -2.52 7.75 12.26
C TYR A 734 -4.01 7.52 12.55
N VAL A 735 -4.32 6.34 13.08
CA VAL A 735 -5.68 5.94 13.47
C VAL A 735 -5.91 6.37 14.92
N ARG A 736 -6.55 7.53 15.06
CA ARG A 736 -6.68 8.24 16.35
C ARG A 736 -7.43 7.41 17.39
N TYR A 737 -8.54 6.79 17.02
CA TYR A 737 -9.45 6.15 17.98
C TYR A 737 -8.90 4.86 18.62
N ASN A 738 -7.87 4.24 18.07
CA ASN A 738 -7.24 3.03 18.63
C ASN A 738 -5.74 3.21 18.91
N ASN A 739 -5.22 4.44 18.76
CA ASN A 739 -3.80 4.79 18.91
C ASN A 739 -2.88 3.81 18.17
N SER A 740 -3.12 3.65 16.87
CA SER A 740 -2.31 2.82 15.99
C SER A 740 -1.85 3.57 14.75
N LEU A 741 -0.78 3.08 14.14
CA LEU A 741 -0.22 3.61 12.91
C LEU A 741 -0.37 2.58 11.79
N LEU A 742 -0.88 3.02 10.66
CA LEU A 742 -0.91 2.25 9.43
C LEU A 742 0.27 2.62 8.53
N ALA A 743 0.80 1.62 7.82
CA ALA A 743 1.84 1.78 6.82
C ALA A 743 1.45 1.05 5.54
N SER A 744 1.32 1.81 4.45
CA SER A 744 1.16 1.26 3.11
C SER A 744 2.53 1.00 2.48
N THR A 745 2.67 -0.11 1.78
CA THR A 745 3.95 -0.50 1.17
C THR A 745 3.83 -0.76 -0.32
N PHE A 746 4.95 -0.61 -1.03
CA PHE A 746 5.06 -1.00 -2.42
C PHE A 746 5.38 -2.50 -2.53
N GLY A 747 4.35 -3.35 -2.48
CA GLY A 747 4.45 -4.80 -2.76
C GLY A 747 4.26 -5.71 -1.54
N ARG A 748 4.10 -5.15 -0.33
CA ARG A 748 3.86 -5.89 0.92
C ARG A 748 2.53 -5.53 1.58
N GLY A 749 1.59 -4.94 0.85
CA GLY A 749 0.25 -4.58 1.36
C GLY A 749 0.27 -3.46 2.40
N VAL A 750 -0.70 -3.50 3.31
CA VAL A 750 -0.81 -2.55 4.44
C VAL A 750 -0.46 -3.24 5.74
N TRP A 751 0.20 -2.53 6.64
CA TRP A 751 0.60 -2.99 7.96
C TRP A 751 0.06 -2.07 9.04
N GLN A 752 -0.15 -2.60 10.23
CA GLN A 752 -0.58 -1.84 11.39
C GLN A 752 0.33 -2.13 12.58
N VAL A 753 0.60 -1.10 13.38
CA VAL A 753 1.23 -1.25 14.70
C VAL A 753 0.46 -0.45 15.74
N GLU A 754 0.19 -1.05 16.89
CA GLU A 754 -0.34 -0.34 18.05
C GLU A 754 0.78 0.47 18.71
N LEU A 755 0.52 1.75 18.99
CA LEU A 755 1.49 2.64 19.63
C LEU A 755 1.38 2.55 21.16
N GLU A 756 2.32 3.09 21.92
CA GLU A 756 2.19 3.17 23.38
C GLU A 756 1.43 4.42 23.83
N GLY A 757 1.00 4.44 25.09
CA GLY A 757 0.30 5.57 25.70
C GLY A 757 -1.20 5.65 25.42
N ASP A 758 -1.84 6.63 26.04
CA ASP A 758 -3.27 6.92 25.92
C ASP A 758 -3.64 7.52 24.54
N ILE A 759 -4.93 7.51 24.21
CA ILE A 759 -5.47 8.07 22.97
C ILE A 759 -5.75 9.57 23.18
N TYR A 760 -5.21 10.44 22.33
CA TYR A 760 -5.45 11.88 22.40
C TYR A 760 -6.22 12.39 21.19
N ILE A 761 -7.44 12.88 21.39
CA ILE A 761 -8.33 13.42 20.35
C ILE A 761 -8.21 14.95 20.34
N LYS A 762 -7.65 15.53 19.27
CA LYS A 762 -7.49 16.99 19.10
C LYS A 762 -8.29 17.58 17.94
N GLU A 763 -9.04 16.73 17.26
CA GLU A 763 -9.90 17.12 16.17
C GLU A 763 -11.08 16.17 16.06
N ILE A 764 -12.07 16.51 15.22
CA ILE A 764 -13.24 15.66 14.99
C ILE A 764 -12.78 14.27 14.54
N THR A 765 -13.14 13.26 15.33
CA THR A 765 -12.82 11.86 15.11
C THR A 765 -14.09 11.05 15.29
N SER A 766 -14.43 10.23 14.29
CA SER A 766 -15.54 9.27 14.41
C SER A 766 -14.99 7.88 14.73
N ILE A 767 -15.66 7.15 15.61
CA ILE A 767 -15.28 5.78 15.97
C ILE A 767 -16.14 4.76 15.20
N PRO A 768 -15.54 3.70 14.61
CA PRO A 768 -16.29 2.58 14.02
C PRO A 768 -17.16 1.84 15.04
N THR A 769 -18.22 1.18 14.57
CA THR A 769 -18.99 0.28 15.44
C THR A 769 -18.18 -0.98 15.80
N ASN A 770 -18.48 -1.60 16.93
CA ASN A 770 -17.75 -2.75 17.51
C ASN A 770 -16.28 -2.45 17.84
N THR A 771 -15.97 -1.21 18.26
CA THR A 771 -14.61 -0.82 18.64
C THR A 771 -14.32 -1.21 20.08
N THR A 772 -13.19 -1.87 20.32
CA THR A 772 -12.67 -2.12 21.67
C THR A 772 -11.71 -1.01 22.08
N ILE A 773 -11.95 -0.39 23.23
CA ILE A 773 -11.10 0.65 23.83
C ILE A 773 -10.21 0.02 24.90
N SER A 774 -8.95 -0.20 24.54
CA SER A 774 -7.91 -0.79 25.40
C SER A 774 -7.10 0.24 26.21
N LYS A 775 -7.31 1.54 25.97
CA LYS A 775 -6.53 2.67 26.49
C LYS A 775 -7.46 3.77 27.00
N ASN A 776 -6.95 4.70 27.81
CA ASN A 776 -7.76 5.87 28.12
C ASN A 776 -7.90 6.72 26.85
N ILE A 777 -9.04 7.36 26.69
CA ILE A 777 -9.25 8.38 25.66
C ILE A 777 -9.24 9.73 26.34
N VAL A 778 -8.47 10.68 25.83
CA VAL A 778 -8.41 12.04 26.30
C VAL A 778 -8.78 12.98 25.15
N ILE A 779 -9.93 13.65 25.27
CA ILE A 779 -10.42 14.60 24.29
C ILE A 779 -9.92 15.98 24.70
N CYS A 780 -8.92 16.47 23.97
CA CYS A 780 -8.26 17.74 24.21
C CYS A 780 -9.09 18.93 23.68
N ASN A 781 -8.65 20.15 24.00
CA ASN A 781 -9.17 21.38 23.41
C ASN A 781 -9.21 21.32 21.88
N GLY A 782 -10.36 21.63 21.28
CA GLY A 782 -10.62 21.57 19.83
C GLY A 782 -10.92 20.15 19.29
N GLY A 783 -10.77 19.13 20.14
CA GLY A 783 -11.12 17.75 19.82
C GLY A 783 -12.60 17.46 20.00
N GLU A 784 -13.16 16.70 19.06
CA GLU A 784 -14.51 16.15 19.17
C GLU A 784 -14.45 14.65 18.90
N LEU A 785 -14.97 13.84 19.82
CA LEU A 785 -15.15 12.41 19.61
C LEU A 785 -16.62 12.13 19.30
N ASN A 786 -16.88 11.60 18.12
CA ASN A 786 -18.21 11.23 17.69
C ASN A 786 -18.37 9.70 17.74
N ILE A 787 -19.30 9.25 18.57
CA ILE A 787 -19.61 7.84 18.80
C ILE A 787 -21.06 7.49 18.40
N ASN A 788 -21.67 8.30 17.54
CA ASN A 788 -23.01 8.02 17.02
C ASN A 788 -23.06 6.64 16.34
N ASN A 789 -24.02 5.80 16.73
CA ASN A 789 -24.19 4.43 16.25
C ASN A 789 -23.00 3.48 16.53
N ALA A 790 -22.09 3.85 17.43
CA ALA A 790 -20.94 3.02 17.78
C ALA A 790 -21.30 2.06 18.93
N LEU A 791 -21.00 0.77 18.75
CA LEU A 791 -20.95 -0.19 19.84
C LEU A 791 -19.51 -0.23 20.39
N LEU A 792 -19.31 0.29 21.58
CA LEU A 792 -17.99 0.40 22.23
C LEU A 792 -17.85 -0.64 23.31
N THR A 793 -16.80 -1.45 23.25
CA THR A 793 -16.38 -2.32 24.35
C THR A 793 -15.21 -1.68 25.08
N ILE A 794 -15.37 -1.29 26.34
CA ILE A 794 -14.32 -0.64 27.12
C ILE A 794 -13.71 -1.63 28.10
N ASN A 795 -12.39 -1.80 28.01
CA ASN A 795 -11.64 -2.70 28.89
C ASN A 795 -11.58 -2.19 30.34
N ASP A 796 -11.30 -3.10 31.27
CA ASP A 796 -11.19 -2.81 32.69
C ASP A 796 -10.20 -1.68 32.98
N ASN A 797 -10.58 -0.81 33.92
CA ASN A 797 -9.82 0.31 34.44
C ASN A 797 -9.51 1.42 33.41
N LYS A 798 -10.19 1.45 32.27
CA LYS A 798 -10.08 2.53 31.26
C LYS A 798 -11.13 3.60 31.48
N GLN A 799 -10.89 4.79 30.93
CA GLN A 799 -11.80 5.93 31.03
C GLN A 799 -11.75 6.80 29.77
N ILE A 800 -12.81 7.60 29.58
CA ILE A 800 -12.84 8.68 28.59
C ILE A 800 -12.79 10.01 29.34
N ILE A 801 -11.80 10.86 29.07
CA ILE A 801 -11.55 12.12 29.77
C ILE A 801 -11.79 13.26 28.78
N ILE A 802 -12.72 14.16 29.09
CA ILE A 802 -13.02 15.35 28.29
C ILE A 802 -12.37 16.54 28.99
N LYS A 803 -11.32 17.08 28.38
CA LYS A 803 -10.60 18.27 28.86
C LYS A 803 -11.37 19.55 28.50
N ASN A 804 -10.94 20.68 29.04
CA ASN A 804 -11.43 22.01 28.64
C ASN A 804 -11.38 22.21 27.11
N GLY A 805 -12.51 22.57 26.50
CA GLY A 805 -12.68 22.75 25.06
C GLY A 805 -12.75 21.46 24.25
N GLY A 806 -12.72 20.29 24.91
CA GLY A 806 -12.95 18.99 24.28
C GLY A 806 -14.44 18.62 24.32
N LYS A 807 -14.87 17.78 23.37
CA LYS A 807 -16.28 17.42 23.19
C LYS A 807 -16.49 15.94 22.91
N LEU A 808 -17.44 15.30 23.60
CA LEU A 808 -17.92 13.95 23.29
C LEU A 808 -19.38 14.02 22.81
N VAL A 809 -19.69 13.39 21.67
CA VAL A 809 -21.02 13.34 21.08
C VAL A 809 -21.45 11.90 20.82
N GLY A 810 -22.59 11.49 21.37
CA GLY A 810 -23.22 10.19 21.14
C GLY A 810 -24.73 10.30 20.89
N GLY A 811 -25.25 9.38 20.09
CA GLY A 811 -26.61 9.41 19.55
C GLY A 811 -27.38 8.10 19.77
N THR A 812 -28.56 7.99 19.15
CA THR A 812 -29.39 6.77 19.14
C THR A 812 -28.52 5.63 18.62
N ASP A 813 -28.51 4.49 19.31
CA ASP A 813 -27.68 3.30 19.03
C ASP A 813 -26.19 3.38 19.45
N ALA A 814 -25.72 4.47 20.06
CA ALA A 814 -24.44 4.44 20.75
C ALA A 814 -24.55 3.55 22.01
N ALA A 815 -23.76 2.49 22.08
CA ALA A 815 -23.78 1.56 23.21
C ALA A 815 -22.40 1.44 23.85
N PHE A 816 -22.38 1.49 25.17
CA PHE A 816 -21.20 1.25 25.98
C PHE A 816 -21.36 -0.11 26.65
N TYR A 817 -20.55 -1.04 26.21
CA TYR A 817 -20.32 -2.31 26.86
C TYR A 817 -19.03 -2.22 27.66
N SER A 818 -19.05 -2.58 28.93
CA SER A 818 -17.82 -2.61 29.72
C SER A 818 -17.63 -3.93 30.43
N SER A 819 -16.38 -4.24 30.73
CA SER A 819 -16.05 -5.27 31.72
C SER A 819 -16.31 -4.73 33.14
N ASN A 820 -16.29 -5.59 34.15
CA ASN A 820 -16.82 -5.33 35.50
C ASN A 820 -16.19 -4.15 36.27
N SER A 821 -15.10 -3.53 35.78
CA SER A 821 -14.43 -2.41 36.44
C SER A 821 -14.06 -1.25 35.51
N TRP A 822 -15.00 -0.73 34.72
CA TRP A 822 -14.81 0.50 33.94
C TRP A 822 -14.82 1.77 34.81
N ASN A 823 -13.93 2.73 34.53
CA ASN A 823 -13.80 3.99 35.30
C ASN A 823 -14.70 5.14 34.80
N GLY A 824 -15.49 4.91 33.75
CA GLY A 824 -16.47 5.88 33.25
C GLY A 824 -15.90 6.99 32.36
N ILE A 825 -16.70 8.04 32.19
CA ILE A 825 -16.40 9.27 31.46
C ILE A 825 -16.10 10.37 32.49
N VAL A 826 -14.98 11.07 32.38
CA VAL A 826 -14.61 12.21 33.24
C VAL A 826 -14.74 13.50 32.43
N VAL A 827 -15.56 14.44 32.87
CA VAL A 827 -15.71 15.77 32.26
C VAL A 827 -15.02 16.80 33.15
N GLU A 828 -13.93 17.40 32.66
CA GLU A 828 -13.25 18.50 33.33
C GLU A 828 -13.94 19.86 33.02
N PRO A 829 -13.67 20.93 33.80
CA PRO A 829 -14.26 22.24 33.55
C PRO A 829 -14.01 22.74 32.13
N GLY A 830 -15.06 23.27 31.50
CA GLY A 830 -15.06 23.71 30.10
C GLY A 830 -15.13 22.57 29.07
N GLY A 831 -15.23 21.31 29.48
CA GLY A 831 -15.53 20.18 28.59
C GLY A 831 -17.02 20.11 28.22
N GLU A 832 -17.32 19.48 27.08
CA GLU A 832 -18.68 19.32 26.57
C GLU A 832 -19.03 17.83 26.38
N LEU A 833 -20.18 17.40 26.92
CA LEU A 833 -20.71 16.05 26.78
C LEU A 833 -22.14 16.11 26.25
N ILE A 834 -22.39 15.51 25.09
CA ILE A 834 -23.73 15.39 24.50
C ILE A 834 -24.01 13.91 24.23
N LEU A 835 -24.98 13.34 24.92
CA LEU A 835 -25.48 11.98 24.71
C LEU A 835 -27.01 12.02 24.50
N ASN A 836 -27.50 11.42 23.43
CA ASN A 836 -28.94 11.33 23.16
C ASN A 836 -29.32 9.94 22.63
N GLY A 837 -30.06 9.13 23.41
CA GLY A 837 -30.51 7.80 22.96
C GLY A 837 -29.47 6.69 23.12
N CYS A 838 -28.50 6.85 24.02
CA CYS A 838 -27.41 5.90 24.21
C CYS A 838 -27.80 4.74 25.15
N TYR A 839 -26.98 3.69 25.18
CA TYR A 839 -27.17 2.49 26.00
C TYR A 839 -25.91 2.16 26.82
N PHE A 840 -26.08 1.73 28.07
CA PHE A 840 -24.99 1.32 28.97
C PHE A 840 -25.35 -0.02 29.66
N ASP A 841 -24.41 -0.98 29.71
CA ASP A 841 -24.63 -2.35 30.21
C ASP A 841 -24.19 -2.63 31.67
N GLN A 842 -23.59 -1.65 32.37
CA GLN A 842 -22.79 -1.89 33.59
C GLN A 842 -23.14 -1.06 34.85
N THR A 843 -22.44 -1.42 35.96
CA THR A 843 -22.84 -1.27 37.36
C THR A 843 -22.17 -0.18 38.23
N SER A 844 -21.30 0.67 37.68
CA SER A 844 -20.76 1.82 38.46
C SER A 844 -20.30 2.98 37.57
N ILE A 845 -20.72 4.19 37.99
CA ILE A 845 -20.39 5.57 37.55
C ILE A 845 -20.02 5.74 36.07
N PRO A 846 -20.98 6.08 35.17
CA PRO A 846 -20.67 6.34 33.78
C PRO A 846 -20.08 7.73 33.55
N ILE A 847 -20.32 8.71 34.44
CA ILE A 847 -19.91 10.12 34.25
C ILE A 847 -19.50 10.76 35.59
N THR A 848 -18.27 11.27 35.66
CA THR A 848 -17.72 12.06 36.78
C THR A 848 -17.41 13.48 36.30
N ILE A 849 -17.84 14.50 37.06
CA ILE A 849 -17.55 15.90 36.73
C ILE A 849 -16.50 16.44 37.70
N GLY A 850 -15.35 16.87 37.16
CA GLY A 850 -14.26 17.45 37.94
C GLY A 850 -14.35 18.98 38.04
N GLY A 851 -13.85 19.55 39.14
CA GLY A 851 -13.31 20.91 39.16
C GLY A 851 -13.82 21.88 40.22
N ASP A 852 -13.02 22.93 40.44
CA ASP A 852 -13.16 24.02 41.41
C ASP A 852 -14.08 25.17 40.90
N ALA A 853 -14.63 25.98 41.82
CA ALA A 853 -15.74 26.92 41.59
C ALA A 853 -15.45 28.15 40.69
N PHE A 854 -14.24 28.28 40.12
CA PHE A 854 -13.75 29.51 39.48
C PHE A 854 -13.40 29.40 37.98
N ILE A 855 -13.74 28.28 37.32
CA ILE A 855 -13.43 27.99 35.89
C ILE A 855 -14.75 27.76 35.13
N PRO A 856 -14.89 28.18 33.83
CA PRO A 856 -16.11 27.97 33.05
C PRO A 856 -16.71 26.58 33.23
N SER A 857 -18.02 26.53 33.49
CA SER A 857 -18.75 25.29 33.78
C SER A 857 -18.72 24.35 32.57
N PRO A 858 -18.55 23.03 32.78
CA PRO A 858 -18.73 22.06 31.71
C PRO A 858 -20.18 22.10 31.20
N SER A 859 -20.38 21.82 29.91
CA SER A 859 -21.69 21.74 29.27
C SER A 859 -22.08 20.27 29.11
N ILE A 860 -23.15 19.83 29.77
CA ILE A 860 -23.54 18.42 29.79
C ILE A 860 -25.00 18.28 29.42
N SER A 861 -25.28 17.46 28.40
CA SER A 861 -26.62 17.09 27.96
C SER A 861 -26.69 15.57 27.78
N VAL A 862 -27.45 14.89 28.64
CA VAL A 862 -27.69 13.44 28.57
C VAL A 862 -29.18 13.20 28.48
N THR A 863 -29.65 12.73 27.32
CA THR A 863 -31.09 12.62 27.03
C THR A 863 -31.43 11.23 26.49
N ASN A 864 -32.62 10.71 26.80
CA ASN A 864 -33.14 9.45 26.25
C ASN A 864 -32.23 8.21 26.41
N CYS A 865 -31.28 8.21 27.34
CA CYS A 865 -30.31 7.11 27.50
C CYS A 865 -30.86 5.99 28.38
N ASN A 866 -30.51 4.74 28.08
CA ASN A 866 -30.86 3.55 28.85
C ASN A 866 -29.64 3.03 29.62
N PHE A 867 -29.82 2.77 30.91
CA PHE A 867 -28.80 2.22 31.80
C PHE A 867 -29.29 0.89 32.39
N LEU A 868 -28.65 -0.22 32.05
CA LEU A 868 -28.88 -1.53 32.68
C LEU A 868 -27.94 -1.71 33.86
N ASN A 869 -28.50 -1.90 35.05
CA ASN A 869 -27.75 -1.90 36.28
C ASN A 869 -27.90 -3.23 37.02
N ASN A 870 -26.85 -4.06 37.05
CA ASN A 870 -26.79 -5.34 37.79
C ASN A 870 -26.33 -5.22 39.27
N THR A 871 -25.98 -4.03 39.80
CA THR A 871 -25.69 -3.82 41.24
C THR A 871 -26.23 -2.48 41.74
N ALA A 872 -26.35 -2.35 43.06
CA ALA A 872 -27.24 -1.38 43.71
C ALA A 872 -26.85 0.11 43.66
N ILE A 873 -25.83 0.54 42.91
CA ILE A 873 -25.31 1.91 42.97
C ILE A 873 -25.01 2.44 41.56
N GLY A 874 -25.94 3.20 40.99
CA GLY A 874 -25.70 4.06 39.84
C GLY A 874 -25.80 5.52 40.26
N THR A 875 -24.67 6.25 40.30
CA THR A 875 -24.63 7.68 40.67
C THR A 875 -23.93 8.48 39.57
N ILE A 876 -24.61 9.52 39.05
CA ILE A 876 -23.96 10.65 38.35
C ILE A 876 -23.54 11.62 39.45
N THR A 877 -22.23 11.85 39.61
CA THR A 877 -21.71 12.74 40.65
C THR A 877 -21.51 14.13 40.06
N ILE A 878 -22.36 15.08 40.48
CA ILE A 878 -22.31 16.48 40.05
C ILE A 878 -21.76 17.32 41.20
N ASN A 879 -20.51 17.74 41.08
CA ASN A 879 -19.91 18.67 42.01
C ASN A 879 -20.17 20.11 41.54
N ASN A 880 -21.29 20.70 42.00
CA ASN A 880 -21.54 22.15 42.10
C ASN A 880 -21.41 22.96 40.78
N ARG A 881 -22.41 22.92 39.87
CA ARG A 881 -22.33 23.58 38.54
C ARG A 881 -23.67 24.06 37.96
N ASP A 882 -23.58 25.06 37.08
CA ASP A 882 -24.57 25.50 36.09
C ASP A 882 -24.43 24.70 34.77
N ASN A 883 -25.49 24.58 33.96
CA ASN A 883 -25.51 23.97 32.60
C ASN A 883 -25.40 22.42 32.50
N VAL A 884 -26.05 21.69 33.42
CA VAL A 884 -26.25 20.24 33.29
C VAL A 884 -27.72 19.95 32.98
N THR A 885 -27.99 19.25 31.87
CA THR A 885 -29.33 18.77 31.46
C THR A 885 -29.33 17.25 31.42
N ILE A 886 -30.22 16.63 32.20
CA ILE A 886 -30.49 15.19 32.15
C ILE A 886 -31.99 15.00 31.96
N ASN A 887 -32.42 14.38 30.84
CA ASN A 887 -33.85 14.26 30.53
C ASN A 887 -34.22 12.89 29.93
N SER A 888 -35.42 12.39 30.25
CA SER A 888 -36.05 11.20 29.65
C SER A 888 -35.18 9.92 29.64
N CYS A 889 -34.23 9.79 30.56
CA CYS A 889 -33.38 8.60 30.68
C CYS A 889 -34.09 7.47 31.47
N LYS A 890 -33.72 6.21 31.21
CA LYS A 890 -34.30 5.03 31.88
C LYS A 890 -33.22 4.21 32.58
N TRP A 891 -33.56 3.69 33.76
CA TRP A 891 -32.72 2.78 34.53
C TRP A 891 -33.48 1.47 34.78
N SER A 892 -32.88 0.34 34.46
CA SER A 892 -33.47 -1.00 34.64
C SER A 892 -32.59 -1.87 35.53
N TYR A 893 -33.20 -2.58 36.50
CA TYR A 893 -32.51 -3.35 37.53
C TYR A 893 -33.00 -4.80 37.60
N PRO A 894 -32.13 -5.82 37.55
CA PRO A 894 -32.49 -7.22 37.77
C PRO A 894 -32.23 -7.63 39.23
N GLY A 895 -33.19 -7.44 40.14
CA GLY A 895 -33.08 -7.96 41.51
C GLY A 895 -33.89 -7.24 42.60
N SER A 896 -34.16 -7.92 43.72
CA SER A 896 -35.14 -7.51 44.76
C SER A 896 -34.79 -6.25 45.57
N LEU A 897 -35.87 -5.56 45.96
CA LEU A 897 -36.11 -4.34 46.78
C LEU A 897 -35.13 -3.84 47.87
N SER A 898 -34.05 -4.54 48.25
CA SER A 898 -33.32 -4.21 49.50
C SER A 898 -32.12 -3.26 49.38
N VAL A 899 -31.85 -2.67 48.21
CA VAL A 899 -30.68 -1.77 48.08
C VAL A 899 -31.00 -0.55 47.21
N PHE A 900 -31.96 0.26 47.64
CA PHE A 900 -32.33 1.50 46.96
C PHE A 900 -32.06 2.71 47.86
N ASN A 901 -30.84 3.25 47.81
CA ASN A 901 -30.54 4.57 48.38
C ASN A 901 -29.38 5.21 47.61
N LYS A 902 -29.65 6.43 47.10
CA LYS A 902 -28.78 7.35 46.34
C LYS A 902 -28.86 7.23 44.81
N ALA A 903 -29.93 7.77 44.25
CA ALA A 903 -29.90 8.36 42.92
C ALA A 903 -29.56 9.84 43.10
N ILE A 904 -28.49 10.30 42.45
CA ILE A 904 -28.04 11.71 42.38
C ILE A 904 -27.75 12.36 43.75
N ASP A 905 -26.50 12.31 44.23
CA ASP A 905 -26.05 13.17 45.33
C ASP A 905 -25.66 14.56 44.75
N CYS A 906 -26.61 15.50 44.69
CA CYS A 906 -26.35 16.91 44.37
C CYS A 906 -25.88 17.65 45.63
N TYR A 907 -24.66 18.18 45.64
CA TYR A 907 -24.20 19.08 46.69
C TYR A 907 -24.38 20.54 46.26
N ASN A 908 -25.43 21.19 46.79
CA ASN A 908 -25.66 22.64 46.85
C ASN A 908 -25.50 23.47 45.54
N SER A 909 -26.29 23.22 44.49
CA SER A 909 -26.58 24.26 43.48
C SER A 909 -28.07 24.28 43.11
N ASN A 910 -28.63 25.48 42.91
CA ASN A 910 -30.05 25.70 42.58
C ASN A 910 -30.32 25.60 41.05
N ASP A 911 -29.33 25.15 40.27
CA ASP A 911 -29.24 25.42 38.82
C ASP A 911 -29.22 24.14 37.96
N ILE A 912 -29.59 23.00 38.54
CA ILE A 912 -29.76 21.72 37.81
C ILE A 912 -31.23 21.60 37.39
N LEU A 913 -31.51 21.65 36.09
CA LEU A 913 -32.83 21.39 35.52
C LEU A 913 -33.03 19.88 35.35
N ILE A 914 -33.72 19.26 36.30
CA ILE A 914 -34.29 17.91 36.17
C ILE A 914 -35.78 18.10 35.89
N ASP A 915 -36.28 17.67 34.74
CA ASP A 915 -37.73 17.68 34.47
C ASP A 915 -38.38 16.48 35.17
N ASP A 916 -39.12 16.75 36.24
CA ASP A 916 -39.75 15.74 37.11
C ASP A 916 -40.82 14.88 36.40
N ASN A 917 -41.25 15.24 35.18
CA ASN A 917 -42.41 14.61 34.53
C ASN A 917 -42.09 13.33 33.73
N ASP A 918 -40.82 12.98 33.48
CA ASP A 918 -40.46 11.85 32.59
C ASP A 918 -39.42 10.87 33.17
N PHE A 919 -39.16 10.91 34.48
CA PHE A 919 -38.26 9.97 35.17
C PHE A 919 -38.95 8.60 35.39
N ASN A 920 -38.95 7.75 34.36
CA ASN A 920 -39.54 6.41 34.43
C ASN A 920 -38.57 5.37 35.01
N ILE A 921 -38.71 5.05 36.29
CA ILE A 921 -38.06 3.90 36.94
C ILE A 921 -38.99 2.69 36.77
N ILE A 922 -38.60 1.73 35.94
CA ILE A 922 -39.38 0.50 35.69
C ILE A 922 -38.82 -0.59 36.60
N THR A 923 -39.58 -0.98 37.63
CA THR A 923 -39.26 -2.13 38.47
C THR A 923 -40.08 -3.34 38.01
N GLU A 924 -39.47 -4.52 37.91
CA GLU A 924 -40.18 -5.75 37.49
C GLU A 924 -41.22 -6.25 38.52
N THR A 925 -41.40 -5.56 39.64
CA THR A 925 -42.45 -5.85 40.63
C THR A 925 -43.15 -4.56 41.07
N ASN A 926 -44.48 -4.62 41.22
CA ASN A 926 -45.32 -3.53 41.71
C ASN A 926 -44.90 -3.15 43.13
N ALA A 927 -44.08 -2.11 43.29
CA ALA A 927 -43.72 -1.55 44.58
C ALA A 927 -43.85 -0.01 44.59
N ASP A 928 -44.26 0.48 45.75
CA ASP A 928 -44.79 1.82 46.02
C ASP A 928 -43.76 2.95 45.77
N ILE A 929 -44.08 3.84 44.81
CA ILE A 929 -43.23 4.93 44.29
C ILE A 929 -43.15 6.13 45.26
N SER A 930 -43.88 6.09 46.38
CA SER A 930 -44.09 7.23 47.28
C SER A 930 -42.87 7.68 48.11
N ALA A 931 -41.79 6.89 48.20
CA ALA A 931 -40.56 7.28 48.90
C ALA A 931 -39.57 8.10 48.06
N ILE A 932 -39.76 8.19 46.74
CA ILE A 932 -38.81 8.80 45.78
C ILE A 932 -38.91 10.33 45.78
N PHE A 933 -40.11 10.90 45.98
CA PHE A 933 -40.33 12.35 45.90
C PHE A 933 -39.88 13.17 47.12
N TYR A 934 -39.43 12.55 48.21
CA TYR A 934 -39.10 13.28 49.44
C TYR A 934 -37.69 13.92 49.44
N ARG A 935 -36.77 13.48 48.56
CA ARG A 935 -35.41 14.05 48.48
C ARG A 935 -35.16 15.04 47.35
N LEU A 936 -36.02 15.09 46.33
CA LEU A 936 -35.91 16.06 45.23
C LEU A 936 -36.38 17.48 45.59
N ARG A 937 -36.98 17.66 46.77
CA ARG A 937 -37.56 18.95 47.20
C ARG A 937 -36.66 19.80 48.12
N LYS A 938 -35.36 19.52 48.20
CA LYS A 938 -34.45 20.27 49.07
C LYS A 938 -33.20 20.76 48.38
#